data_AF-A0A137Q236-F1
#
_entry.id   AF-A0A137Q236-F1
#
_cell.length_a   1.000
_cell.length_b   1.000
_cell.length_c   1.000
_cell.angle_alpha   90.00
_cell.angle_beta   90.00
_cell.angle_gamma   90.00
#
_symmetry.space_group_name_H-M   'P 1'
#
loop_
_entity.id
_entity.type
_entity.pdbx_description
1 polymer ?
#
loop_
_entity_poly.entity_id
_entity_poly.type
_entity_poly.pdbx_seq_one_letter_code
_entity_poly.pdbx_strand_id
1 'polypeptide(L)'
;MTRNGLIRTRRSQRISPPLQPFDSNLEVVSVRTSDSQRTALPRDPPLDSVDLTRFDSSQGLKDALDLVKRVVSSTASSPPLLSDFNDLKLALRRFGPQLLRTLDAGVDAELLCLFGSISDEISACKFDTTLGGWTRGFERVNCWQEVVKMAEMREGIGRLFAEKESYWSMRAYLECSRQTGSLDALRMAEVYYFQLADSTRSESSVVIPYFGASLVSPSLPGFRDALNVLCDLLVRQNNPRRGVVDLFWRTILLNFNDLSPEHKLAIVNTMHCRVYSSIPTPSNQVDLPLCIKDLVVGLAASFFPCYQMSQPSSNVHSWAINCARESIAEEISLDDRFNNLILLAMWLLPQELSSSPDFHPTSDSVGWRAIIGLAVLDQSLRSQTAASSEQREMKDIAYSLWRLWRNVSTGTPKEVNRVVMTAFLDIAAQLKDEMLVHACIKDISSGALSVSHGEESVTRQVGRLFSALANCVSVFKGKTWTALISLLTDASHSPSHLDLYFRDIFRQLGTRDPQLAYRFYSDCLSRGLTVPPEASLIVVQHLALGQSWNQVTMFLQENRTLLKQLLVTILSMFRTSRHESTNPPFAKAVGEALLARFSGTYVPDQLKYPLQFFLPVMIASHHPYEAVQLLEVLLRTNPIMFSPRFFLRVIRTLLRYRQPALAIRVLGLAVKTYEGKSSVINDLVRKTKQALVRAGAVNLIHRLSPMATRDGSHPQRLRDRLLSLSARPLSWSMGQSLVRMIPALTTSPVNGSEVLIAVQSLVRNKRFAAAKYLIKRTHSQLKPTDLTAICNVYLHGPLLYWNTRNGRLMRHVLRSKNFLEENYAFIPDRVTVNIVIKAILRWRSYIDSRMVLALFDHLVRSGYPASKRWLIVNGVPFGTSPGEMALDLSSIRPGMSFKRHVQPLYKMFIRELFLRKNPRAAHRIIGILKEEEALAMEAKEHRERARRLGIVKKQRKRALARRASDP
;
A
#
# COMPACT_ATOMS: atom_id res chain seq x y z
N MET A 1 36.68 69.03 -19.02
CA MET A 1 35.28 69.43 -18.80
C MET A 1 34.38 68.22 -19.07
N THR A 2 34.18 67.33 -18.08
CA THR A 2 32.96 67.14 -17.25
C THR A 2 31.72 66.73 -18.08
N ARG A 3 31.00 65.62 -17.85
CA ARG A 3 30.77 64.86 -16.59
C ARG A 3 30.11 63.48 -16.85
N ASN A 4 30.76 62.43 -16.35
CA ASN A 4 30.32 61.17 -15.72
C ASN A 4 28.88 60.63 -15.85
N GLY A 5 28.78 59.37 -16.29
CA GLY A 5 27.74 58.40 -15.94
C GLY A 5 28.34 57.05 -15.53
N LEU A 6 28.49 56.83 -14.22
CA LEU A 6 29.06 55.63 -13.59
C LEU A 6 28.08 54.43 -13.68
N ILE A 7 28.46 53.34 -14.35
CA ILE A 7 27.83 52.02 -14.20
C ILE A 7 28.72 51.17 -13.29
N ARG A 8 28.22 50.92 -12.07
CA ARG A 8 28.86 50.04 -11.07
C ARG A 8 28.50 48.58 -11.37
N THR A 9 29.42 47.83 -11.94
CA THR A 9 29.40 46.36 -11.99
C THR A 9 29.83 45.81 -10.62
N ARG A 10 28.98 45.01 -9.97
CA ARG A 10 29.38 44.21 -8.80
C ARG A 10 29.57 42.76 -9.21
N ARG A 11 30.83 42.37 -9.39
CA ARG A 11 31.32 40.98 -9.31
C ARG A 11 31.03 40.42 -7.92
N SER A 12 30.51 39.20 -7.85
CA SER A 12 30.55 38.34 -6.67
C SER A 12 31.01 36.96 -7.14
N GLN A 13 32.33 36.79 -7.18
CA GLN A 13 32.96 35.47 -7.14
C GLN A 13 32.59 34.80 -5.81
N ARG A 14 32.03 33.58 -5.86
CA ARG A 14 32.00 32.68 -4.71
C ARG A 14 32.81 31.45 -5.07
N ILE A 15 33.98 31.39 -4.45
CA ILE A 15 34.83 30.22 -4.36
C ILE A 15 34.18 29.28 -3.34
N SER A 16 33.89 28.05 -3.76
CA SER A 16 33.47 26.95 -2.88
C SER A 16 34.72 26.23 -2.35
N PRO A 17 34.85 25.97 -1.04
CA PRO A 17 35.85 25.04 -0.55
C PRO A 17 35.33 23.59 -0.64
N PRO A 18 36.21 22.59 -0.86
CA PRO A 18 35.83 21.18 -0.89
C PRO A 18 35.67 20.66 0.54
N LEU A 19 34.58 19.93 0.80
CA LEU A 19 34.41 19.14 2.01
C LEU A 19 34.71 17.68 1.67
N GLN A 20 35.79 17.17 2.27
CA GLN A 20 36.15 15.76 2.33
C GLN A 20 35.17 14.95 3.21
N PRO A 21 35.11 13.62 3.04
CA PRO A 21 34.16 12.75 3.71
C PRO A 21 34.62 12.45 5.14
N PHE A 22 33.69 12.52 6.09
CA PHE A 22 33.87 11.96 7.43
C PHE A 22 33.13 10.64 7.50
N ASP A 23 33.92 9.57 7.64
CA ASP A 23 33.51 8.30 8.22
C ASP A 23 33.07 8.50 9.67
N SER A 24 31.95 7.87 10.03
CA SER A 24 31.67 7.53 11.42
C SER A 24 30.66 6.39 11.48
N ASN A 25 31.21 5.22 11.77
CA ASN A 25 30.61 4.07 12.43
C ASN A 25 29.40 4.42 13.30
N LEU A 26 28.27 3.76 13.03
CA LEU A 26 27.11 3.75 13.90
C LEU A 26 26.92 2.33 14.40
N GLU A 27 27.18 2.17 15.70
CA GLU A 27 27.02 0.97 16.49
C GLU A 27 25.61 0.40 16.38
N VAL A 28 25.59 -0.93 16.26
CA VAL A 28 24.40 -1.79 16.23
C VAL A 28 23.79 -1.81 17.63
N VAL A 29 22.63 -1.19 17.79
CA VAL A 29 21.78 -1.39 18.97
C VAL A 29 21.10 -2.75 18.83
N SER A 30 21.53 -3.71 19.65
CA SER A 30 20.95 -5.05 19.77
C SER A 30 19.51 -4.95 20.30
N VAL A 31 18.53 -5.30 19.46
CA VAL A 31 17.17 -5.58 19.91
C VAL A 31 17.11 -7.05 20.31
N ARG A 32 16.87 -7.28 21.60
CA ARG A 32 16.68 -8.60 22.21
C ARG A 32 15.53 -9.36 21.53
N THR A 33 15.80 -10.65 21.39
CA THR A 33 14.94 -11.74 20.95
C THR A 33 13.57 -11.72 21.64
N SER A 34 12.51 -11.72 20.83
CA SER A 34 11.16 -12.07 21.29
C SER A 34 11.00 -13.59 21.22
N ASP A 35 10.96 -14.20 22.40
CA ASP A 35 10.57 -15.59 22.60
C ASP A 35 9.21 -15.88 21.94
N SER A 36 9.19 -16.94 21.15
CA SER A 36 7.98 -17.58 20.63
C SER A 36 7.17 -18.15 21.80
N GLN A 37 6.20 -17.37 22.28
CA GLN A 37 5.15 -17.88 23.15
C GLN A 37 4.33 -18.93 22.39
N ARG A 38 4.56 -20.21 22.71
CA ARG A 38 3.54 -21.24 22.55
C ARG A 38 2.33 -20.81 23.38
N THR A 39 1.24 -20.45 22.71
CA THR A 39 -0.08 -20.33 23.32
C THR A 39 -0.43 -21.69 23.93
N ALA A 40 -0.34 -21.79 25.26
CA ALA A 40 -0.96 -22.88 25.98
C ALA A 40 -2.46 -22.89 25.65
N LEU A 41 -2.99 -24.05 25.25
CA LEU A 41 -4.43 -24.26 25.14
C LEU A 41 -5.09 -23.82 26.46
N PRO A 42 -6.31 -23.24 26.41
CA PRO A 42 -7.04 -22.93 27.63
C PRO A 42 -7.19 -24.22 28.43
N ARG A 43 -6.67 -24.22 29.67
CA ARG A 43 -7.05 -25.26 30.64
C ARG A 43 -8.53 -25.06 30.91
N ASP A 44 -9.31 -26.12 30.73
CA ASP A 44 -10.70 -26.14 31.19
C ASP A 44 -10.75 -25.66 32.66
N PRO A 45 -11.78 -24.89 33.05
CA PRO A 45 -11.95 -24.51 34.44
C PRO A 45 -11.98 -25.77 35.33
N PRO A 46 -11.38 -25.74 36.53
CA PRO A 46 -11.47 -26.86 37.46
C PRO A 46 -12.95 -27.20 37.70
N LEU A 47 -13.30 -28.45 37.43
CA LEU A 47 -14.65 -29.01 37.48
C LEU A 47 -15.31 -29.00 38.88
N ASP A 48 -14.65 -28.44 39.88
CA ASP A 48 -15.11 -28.38 41.27
C ASP A 48 -16.28 -27.39 41.49
N SER A 49 -16.74 -26.68 40.45
CA SER A 49 -17.91 -25.79 40.52
C SER A 49 -19.18 -26.38 39.89
N VAL A 50 -19.18 -27.63 39.46
CA VAL A 50 -20.38 -28.30 38.93
C VAL A 50 -21.04 -29.11 40.05
N ASP A 51 -22.31 -28.85 40.31
CA ASP A 51 -23.08 -29.45 41.41
C ASP A 51 -23.31 -30.95 41.18
N LEU A 52 -22.37 -31.77 41.64
CA LEU A 52 -22.38 -33.24 41.53
C LEU A 52 -23.58 -33.87 42.25
N THR A 53 -24.23 -33.14 43.16
CA THR A 53 -25.34 -33.64 43.98
C THR A 53 -26.61 -33.94 43.17
N ARG A 54 -26.74 -33.35 41.97
CA ARG A 54 -27.92 -33.49 41.11
C ARG A 54 -28.17 -34.92 40.60
N PHE A 55 -27.16 -35.80 40.66
CA PHE A 55 -27.22 -37.17 40.14
C PHE A 55 -26.93 -38.26 41.19
N ASP A 56 -27.06 -37.97 42.49
CA ASP A 56 -26.69 -38.93 43.57
C ASP A 56 -27.79 -39.89 44.03
N SER A 57 -28.96 -39.94 43.36
CA SER A 57 -30.08 -40.82 43.71
C SER A 57 -30.53 -41.70 42.53
N SER A 58 -31.35 -42.73 42.79
CA SER A 58 -32.03 -43.53 41.74
C SER A 58 -32.89 -42.67 40.81
N GLN A 59 -33.34 -41.49 41.28
CA GLN A 59 -33.99 -40.46 40.48
C GLN A 59 -33.03 -39.82 39.45
N GLY A 60 -31.73 -39.74 39.77
CA GLY A 60 -30.71 -39.19 38.88
C GLY A 60 -30.53 -39.94 37.55
N LEU A 61 -30.68 -41.27 37.55
CA LEU A 61 -30.66 -42.06 36.30
C LEU A 61 -31.89 -41.74 35.42
N LYS A 62 -33.05 -41.53 36.03
CA LYS A 62 -34.27 -41.14 35.32
C LYS A 62 -34.15 -39.74 34.75
N ASP A 63 -33.61 -38.80 35.53
CA ASP A 63 -33.37 -37.42 35.08
C ASP A 63 -32.34 -37.37 33.94
N ALA A 64 -31.31 -38.23 33.98
CA ALA A 64 -30.36 -38.41 32.89
C ALA A 64 -31.03 -38.98 31.62
N LEU A 65 -31.90 -39.97 31.74
CA LEU A 65 -32.67 -40.52 30.61
C LEU A 65 -33.60 -39.48 29.98
N ASP A 66 -34.27 -38.68 30.80
CA ASP A 66 -35.16 -37.60 30.33
C ASP A 66 -34.36 -36.48 29.66
N LEU A 67 -33.15 -36.17 30.14
CA LEU A 67 -32.23 -35.24 29.50
C LEU A 67 -31.77 -35.75 28.12
N VAL A 68 -31.34 -37.02 28.02
CA VAL A 68 -30.93 -37.64 26.74
C VAL A 68 -32.09 -37.60 25.74
N LYS A 69 -33.29 -38.02 26.14
CA LYS A 69 -34.48 -37.98 25.28
C LYS A 69 -34.81 -36.56 24.85
N ARG A 70 -34.68 -35.57 25.73
CA ARG A 70 -34.92 -34.16 25.40
C ARG A 70 -33.93 -33.65 24.35
N VAL A 71 -32.65 -33.95 24.52
CA VAL A 71 -31.57 -33.52 23.59
C VAL A 71 -31.68 -34.22 22.23
N VAL A 72 -32.01 -35.51 22.21
CA VAL A 72 -32.15 -36.28 20.96
C VAL A 72 -33.46 -35.93 20.22
N SER A 73 -34.53 -35.61 20.95
CA SER A 73 -35.82 -35.24 20.36
C SER A 73 -35.97 -33.75 20.02
N SER A 74 -35.01 -32.88 20.38
CA SER A 74 -35.10 -31.47 20.00
C SER A 74 -35.09 -31.31 18.48
N THR A 75 -35.75 -30.26 17.98
CA THR A 75 -35.81 -29.92 16.55
C THR A 75 -34.88 -28.75 16.21
N ALA A 76 -34.59 -28.56 14.92
CA ALA A 76 -33.74 -27.46 14.44
C ALA A 76 -34.16 -26.05 14.93
N SER A 77 -35.43 -25.87 15.30
CA SER A 77 -35.99 -24.60 15.76
C SER A 77 -35.73 -24.26 17.24
N SER A 78 -35.28 -25.22 18.06
CA SER A 78 -35.00 -24.98 19.49
C SER A 78 -33.77 -25.77 19.93
N PRO A 79 -32.55 -25.24 19.69
CA PRO A 79 -31.32 -25.95 20.04
C PRO A 79 -31.18 -26.11 21.57
N PRO A 80 -30.66 -27.25 22.05
CA PRO A 80 -30.37 -27.45 23.47
C PRO A 80 -29.32 -26.44 23.96
N LEU A 81 -29.38 -26.06 25.25
CA LEU A 81 -28.44 -25.11 25.82
C LEU A 81 -27.06 -25.76 26.02
N LEU A 82 -25.98 -24.96 26.04
CA LEU A 82 -24.63 -25.47 26.33
C LEU A 82 -24.56 -26.18 27.71
N SER A 83 -25.38 -25.74 28.67
CA SER A 83 -25.55 -26.39 29.96
C SER A 83 -26.06 -27.83 29.83
N ASP A 84 -26.94 -28.09 28.86
CA ASP A 84 -27.51 -29.43 28.64
C ASP A 84 -26.42 -30.41 28.20
N PHE A 85 -25.44 -29.96 27.41
CA PHE A 85 -24.30 -30.79 26.99
C PHE A 85 -23.34 -31.10 28.15
N ASN A 86 -23.09 -30.13 29.04
CA ASN A 86 -22.27 -30.36 30.23
C ASN A 86 -22.96 -31.33 31.21
N ASP A 87 -24.28 -31.18 31.40
CA ASP A 87 -25.10 -32.09 32.20
C ASP A 87 -25.11 -33.49 31.58
N LEU A 88 -25.16 -33.60 30.25
CA LEU A 88 -25.11 -34.86 29.50
C LEU A 88 -23.72 -35.54 29.63
N LYS A 89 -22.62 -34.78 29.56
CA LYS A 89 -21.27 -35.29 29.84
C LYS A 89 -21.17 -35.85 31.25
N LEU A 90 -21.73 -35.13 32.23
CA LEU A 90 -21.72 -35.55 33.62
C LEU A 90 -22.54 -36.82 33.83
N ALA A 91 -23.74 -36.87 33.25
CA ALA A 91 -24.61 -38.05 33.28
C ALA A 91 -23.93 -39.28 32.66
N LEU A 92 -23.26 -39.13 31.51
CA LEU A 92 -22.48 -40.21 30.89
C LEU A 92 -21.33 -40.69 31.76
N ARG A 93 -20.59 -39.76 32.39
CA ARG A 93 -19.49 -40.11 33.31
C ARG A 93 -19.98 -40.84 34.55
N ARG A 94 -21.17 -40.49 35.06
CA ARG A 94 -21.74 -41.06 36.30
C ARG A 94 -22.46 -42.39 36.07
N PHE A 95 -23.26 -42.48 35.01
CA PHE A 95 -24.20 -43.60 34.79
C PHE A 95 -23.91 -44.44 33.54
N GLY A 96 -22.87 -44.12 32.76
CA GLY A 96 -22.61 -44.64 31.40
C GLY A 96 -23.15 -46.04 31.09
N PRO A 97 -22.68 -47.12 31.73
CA PRO A 97 -23.13 -48.48 31.42
C PRO A 97 -24.62 -48.74 31.73
N GLN A 98 -25.15 -48.17 32.82
CA GLN A 98 -26.57 -48.30 33.18
C GLN A 98 -27.47 -47.48 32.25
N LEU A 99 -27.00 -46.29 31.86
CA LEU A 99 -27.68 -45.41 30.92
C LEU A 99 -27.74 -46.05 29.52
N LEU A 100 -26.63 -46.58 29.01
CA LEU A 100 -26.59 -47.21 27.68
C LEU A 100 -27.41 -48.50 27.60
N ARG A 101 -27.47 -49.31 28.68
CA ARG A 101 -28.35 -50.50 28.74
C ARG A 101 -29.84 -50.15 28.69
N THR A 102 -30.21 -48.96 29.18
CA THR A 102 -31.61 -48.51 29.26
C THR A 102 -32.05 -47.69 28.04
N LEU A 103 -31.12 -47.12 27.28
CA LEU A 103 -31.39 -46.42 26.02
C LEU A 103 -31.65 -47.39 24.87
N ASP A 104 -32.57 -47.02 23.98
CA ASP A 104 -32.76 -47.70 22.69
C ASP A 104 -31.50 -47.59 21.81
N ALA A 105 -31.25 -48.59 20.98
CA ALA A 105 -30.04 -48.74 20.16
C ALA A 105 -29.86 -47.64 19.09
N GLY A 106 -30.94 -46.94 18.74
CA GLY A 106 -30.89 -45.75 17.88
C GLY A 106 -30.53 -44.48 18.65
N VAL A 107 -30.99 -44.36 19.90
CA VAL A 107 -30.80 -43.14 20.71
C VAL A 107 -29.36 -43.02 21.20
N ASP A 108 -28.76 -44.13 21.64
CA ASP A 108 -27.35 -44.12 22.04
C ASP A 108 -26.38 -43.96 20.85
N ALA A 109 -26.73 -44.49 19.67
CA ALA A 109 -26.00 -44.25 18.42
C ALA A 109 -26.02 -42.77 18.03
N GLU A 110 -27.19 -42.14 18.08
CA GLU A 110 -27.35 -40.71 17.77
C GLU A 110 -26.59 -39.85 18.79
N LEU A 111 -26.57 -40.26 20.05
CA LEU A 111 -25.82 -39.58 21.10
C LEU A 111 -24.30 -39.61 20.86
N LEU A 112 -23.76 -40.78 20.48
CA LEU A 112 -22.35 -40.93 20.11
C LEU A 112 -22.01 -40.03 18.91
N CYS A 113 -22.86 -40.03 17.88
CA CYS A 113 -22.69 -39.19 16.69
C CYS A 113 -22.77 -37.69 17.02
N LEU A 114 -23.65 -37.29 17.92
CA LEU A 114 -23.81 -35.92 18.39
C LEU A 114 -22.51 -35.44 19.07
N PHE A 115 -21.97 -36.22 20.02
CA PHE A 115 -20.72 -35.89 20.69
C PHE A 115 -19.52 -35.82 19.74
N GLY A 116 -19.45 -36.72 18.75
CA GLY A 116 -18.45 -36.64 17.69
C GLY A 116 -18.59 -35.38 16.85
N SER A 117 -19.81 -35.07 16.41
CA SER A 117 -20.10 -33.92 15.53
C SER A 117 -19.82 -32.57 16.18
N ILE A 118 -20.08 -32.41 17.49
CA ILE A 118 -19.76 -31.17 18.23
C ILE A 118 -18.26 -31.02 18.54
N SER A 119 -17.51 -32.13 18.47
CA SER A 119 -16.06 -32.16 18.74
C SER A 119 -15.21 -31.93 17.48
N ASP A 120 -15.76 -32.17 16.29
CA ASP A 120 -15.05 -32.00 15.03
C ASP A 120 -14.97 -30.54 14.57
N GLU A 121 -13.81 -30.16 14.05
CA GLU A 121 -13.56 -28.83 13.53
C GLU A 121 -14.05 -28.66 12.08
N ILE A 122 -14.22 -29.75 11.36
CA ILE A 122 -14.52 -29.75 9.94
C ILE A 122 -16.04 -29.62 9.75
N SER A 123 -16.47 -28.48 9.20
CA SER A 123 -17.89 -28.20 8.97
C SER A 123 -18.49 -29.07 7.87
N ALA A 124 -19.58 -29.78 8.19
CA ALA A 124 -20.43 -30.61 7.33
C ALA A 124 -19.77 -31.92 6.86
N CYS A 125 -19.90 -32.97 7.68
CA CYS A 125 -19.59 -34.35 7.30
C CYS A 125 -20.87 -35.12 6.94
N LYS A 126 -20.79 -36.08 6.02
CA LYS A 126 -21.93 -36.98 5.69
C LYS A 126 -22.36 -37.84 6.89
N PHE A 127 -21.45 -38.04 7.84
CA PHE A 127 -21.70 -38.76 9.09
C PHE A 127 -22.24 -37.86 10.20
N ASP A 128 -22.56 -36.59 9.91
CA ASP A 128 -23.20 -35.71 10.88
C ASP A 128 -24.49 -36.37 11.42
N THR A 129 -24.73 -36.10 12.70
CA THR A 129 -25.99 -36.39 13.37
C THR A 129 -27.16 -35.85 12.53
N THR A 130 -28.31 -36.52 12.60
CA THR A 130 -29.57 -36.03 12.03
C THR A 130 -29.97 -34.65 12.58
N LEU A 131 -29.37 -34.26 13.71
CA LEU A 131 -29.49 -32.97 14.40
C LEU A 131 -28.52 -31.89 13.87
N GLY A 132 -27.84 -32.14 12.73
CA GLY A 132 -26.74 -31.34 12.17
C GLY A 132 -27.03 -29.87 11.83
N GLY A 133 -28.27 -29.41 11.98
CA GLY A 133 -28.58 -27.97 11.98
C GLY A 133 -27.96 -27.21 13.16
N TRP A 134 -27.71 -27.89 14.28
CA TRP A 134 -27.23 -27.27 15.52
C TRP A 134 -25.72 -27.04 15.58
N THR A 135 -24.92 -27.97 15.05
CA THR A 135 -23.46 -27.99 15.24
C THR A 135 -22.75 -26.80 14.60
N ARG A 136 -23.40 -26.06 13.70
CA ARG A 136 -22.84 -24.86 13.05
C ARG A 136 -22.80 -23.61 13.93
N GLY A 137 -23.49 -23.60 15.08
CA GLY A 137 -23.64 -22.42 15.94
C GLY A 137 -22.95 -22.50 17.31
N PHE A 138 -22.45 -23.67 17.72
CA PHE A 138 -21.83 -23.83 19.04
C PHE A 138 -20.33 -23.53 19.03
N GLU A 139 -19.84 -22.95 20.12
CA GLU A 139 -18.41 -22.97 20.43
C GLU A 139 -18.00 -24.44 20.56
N ARG A 140 -16.94 -24.82 19.84
CA ARG A 140 -16.49 -26.22 19.73
C ARG A 140 -16.16 -26.76 21.12
N VAL A 141 -16.78 -27.87 21.50
CA VAL A 141 -16.56 -28.54 22.78
C VAL A 141 -15.79 -29.83 22.53
N ASN A 142 -14.61 -29.96 23.12
CA ASN A 142 -13.84 -31.21 23.04
C ASN A 142 -14.56 -32.32 23.84
N CYS A 143 -15.17 -33.28 23.14
CA CYS A 143 -15.86 -34.42 23.75
C CYS A 143 -15.26 -35.78 23.30
N TRP A 144 -14.03 -35.79 22.79
CA TRP A 144 -13.45 -37.00 22.21
C TRP A 144 -13.29 -38.13 23.23
N GLN A 145 -13.00 -37.83 24.48
CA GLN A 145 -12.92 -38.82 25.56
C GLN A 145 -14.27 -39.46 25.87
N GLU A 146 -15.36 -38.68 25.81
CA GLU A 146 -16.71 -39.19 26.00
C GLU A 146 -17.12 -40.13 24.86
N VAL A 147 -16.77 -39.79 23.60
CA VAL A 147 -17.04 -40.67 22.45
C VAL A 147 -16.30 -42.01 22.57
N VAL A 148 -15.02 -42.01 22.98
CA VAL A 148 -14.25 -43.25 23.22
C VAL A 148 -14.94 -44.11 24.29
N LYS A 149 -15.28 -43.52 25.45
CA LYS A 149 -15.96 -44.25 26.54
C LYS A 149 -17.30 -44.84 26.10
N MET A 150 -18.07 -44.09 25.31
CA MET A 150 -19.34 -44.59 24.78
C MET A 150 -19.14 -45.77 23.83
N ALA A 151 -18.10 -45.72 22.97
CA ALA A 151 -17.76 -46.83 22.09
C ALA A 151 -17.38 -48.09 22.89
N GLU A 152 -16.49 -47.98 23.86
CA GLU A 152 -16.07 -49.11 24.73
C GLU A 152 -17.27 -49.72 25.48
N MET A 153 -18.15 -48.89 26.03
CA MET A 153 -19.33 -49.36 26.75
C MET A 153 -20.33 -50.05 25.81
N ARG A 154 -20.52 -49.51 24.60
CA ARG A 154 -21.42 -50.09 23.59
C ARG A 154 -20.92 -51.46 23.13
N GLU A 155 -19.62 -51.59 22.89
CA GLU A 155 -18.96 -52.86 22.58
C GLU A 155 -19.07 -53.86 23.74
N GLY A 156 -18.86 -53.42 24.99
CA GLY A 156 -19.01 -54.25 26.18
C GLY A 156 -20.43 -54.77 26.44
N ILE A 157 -21.46 -54.13 25.85
CA ILE A 157 -22.86 -54.59 25.89
C ILE A 157 -23.20 -55.46 24.66
N GLY A 158 -22.28 -55.61 23.69
CA GLY A 158 -22.46 -56.42 22.49
C GLY A 158 -23.34 -55.77 21.42
N ARG A 159 -23.48 -54.43 21.42
CA ARG A 159 -24.26 -53.71 20.39
C ARG A 159 -23.43 -53.54 19.12
N LEU A 160 -24.06 -53.77 17.97
CA LEU A 160 -23.45 -53.55 16.66
C LEU A 160 -23.27 -52.05 16.39
N PHE A 161 -22.20 -51.70 15.68
CA PHE A 161 -21.93 -50.34 15.20
C PHE A 161 -22.38 -50.24 13.74
N ALA A 162 -23.20 -49.23 13.41
CA ALA A 162 -23.38 -48.87 12.02
C ALA A 162 -22.23 -47.96 11.54
N GLU A 163 -22.26 -47.54 10.28
CA GLU A 163 -21.16 -46.79 9.66
C GLU A 163 -20.89 -45.44 10.35
N LYS A 164 -21.95 -44.75 10.81
CA LYS A 164 -21.81 -43.45 11.47
C LYS A 164 -21.10 -43.58 12.82
N GLU A 165 -21.49 -44.57 13.62
CA GLU A 165 -20.91 -44.83 14.92
C GLU A 165 -19.45 -45.29 14.79
N SER A 166 -19.17 -46.16 13.81
CA SER A 166 -17.81 -46.60 13.49
C SER A 166 -16.92 -45.42 13.09
N TYR A 167 -17.42 -44.51 12.24
CA TYR A 167 -16.70 -43.30 11.83
C TYR A 167 -16.35 -42.40 13.03
N TRP A 168 -17.34 -42.08 13.88
CA TRP A 168 -17.10 -41.20 15.02
C TRP A 168 -16.22 -41.85 16.09
N SER A 169 -16.36 -43.16 16.31
CA SER A 169 -15.49 -43.92 17.20
C SER A 169 -14.05 -43.90 16.69
N MET A 170 -13.84 -44.18 15.40
CA MET A 170 -12.53 -44.05 14.74
C MET A 170 -11.93 -42.65 14.96
N ARG A 171 -12.68 -41.57 14.67
CA ARG A 171 -12.21 -40.18 14.87
C ARG A 171 -11.82 -39.90 16.31
N ALA A 172 -12.61 -40.38 17.28
CA ALA A 172 -12.35 -40.18 18.69
C ALA A 172 -11.08 -40.89 19.17
N TYR A 173 -10.86 -42.12 18.72
CA TYR A 173 -9.64 -42.88 19.02
C TYR A 173 -8.39 -42.27 18.35
N LEU A 174 -8.49 -41.76 17.11
CA LEU A 174 -7.40 -41.03 16.46
C LEU A 174 -7.00 -39.79 17.24
N GLU A 175 -7.98 -39.03 17.71
CA GLU A 175 -7.75 -37.83 18.48
C GLU A 175 -7.22 -38.14 19.89
N CYS A 176 -7.70 -39.22 20.52
CA CYS A 176 -7.13 -39.75 21.75
C CYS A 176 -5.66 -40.14 21.55
N SER A 177 -5.32 -40.84 20.46
CA SER A 177 -3.93 -41.19 20.12
C SER A 177 -3.08 -39.94 19.91
N ARG A 178 -3.59 -38.91 19.22
CA ARG A 178 -2.88 -37.63 19.04
C ARG A 178 -2.60 -36.92 20.37
N GLN A 179 -3.53 -36.97 21.32
CA GLN A 179 -3.40 -36.32 22.62
C GLN A 179 -2.51 -37.10 23.59
N THR A 180 -2.56 -38.43 23.57
CA THR A 180 -1.91 -39.30 24.57
C THR A 180 -0.66 -40.02 24.05
N GLY A 181 -0.47 -40.09 22.74
CA GLY A 181 0.52 -40.98 22.10
C GLY A 181 0.17 -42.47 22.20
N SER A 182 -1.06 -42.83 22.59
CA SER A 182 -1.46 -44.23 22.79
C SER A 182 -1.51 -45.01 21.47
N LEU A 183 -0.73 -46.09 21.38
CA LEU A 183 -0.74 -47.03 20.27
C LEU A 183 -2.00 -47.91 20.27
N ASP A 184 -2.52 -48.25 21.45
CA ASP A 184 -3.75 -49.03 21.57
C ASP A 184 -4.95 -48.24 21.04
N ALA A 185 -4.99 -46.93 21.30
CA ALA A 185 -6.00 -46.07 20.70
C ALA A 185 -5.91 -46.05 19.16
N LEU A 186 -4.70 -46.04 18.59
CA LEU A 186 -4.52 -46.11 17.14
C LEU A 186 -4.99 -47.46 16.56
N ARG A 187 -4.71 -48.58 17.25
CA ARG A 187 -5.20 -49.92 16.88
C ARG A 187 -6.73 -50.00 16.94
N MET A 188 -7.35 -49.41 17.97
CA MET A 188 -8.81 -49.36 18.04
C MET A 188 -9.40 -48.52 16.90
N ALA A 189 -8.78 -47.38 16.57
CA ALA A 189 -9.19 -46.58 15.41
C ALA A 189 -9.10 -47.40 14.10
N GLU A 190 -8.07 -48.22 13.95
CA GLU A 190 -7.91 -49.13 12.81
C GLU A 190 -9.03 -50.17 12.74
N VAL A 191 -9.40 -50.80 13.85
CA VAL A 191 -10.54 -51.74 13.90
C VAL A 191 -11.82 -51.08 13.39
N TYR A 192 -12.15 -49.88 13.88
CA TYR A 192 -13.35 -49.15 13.44
C TYR A 192 -13.25 -48.66 11.99
N TYR A 193 -12.05 -48.31 11.50
CA TYR A 193 -11.84 -47.97 10.10
C TYR A 193 -12.17 -49.15 9.18
N PHE A 194 -11.73 -50.36 9.53
CA PHE A 194 -11.99 -51.57 8.74
C PHE A 194 -13.44 -52.09 8.85
N GLN A 195 -14.21 -51.64 9.85
CA GLN A 195 -15.66 -51.92 9.95
C GLN A 195 -16.51 -51.07 8.98
N LEU A 196 -15.96 -49.98 8.44
CA LEU A 196 -16.67 -49.15 7.47
C LEU A 196 -16.78 -49.84 6.10
N ALA A 197 -17.89 -49.64 5.39
CA ALA A 197 -18.05 -50.14 4.02
C ALA A 197 -17.02 -49.53 3.07
N ASP A 198 -16.62 -50.27 2.03
CA ASP A 198 -15.57 -49.89 1.07
C ASP A 198 -15.80 -48.52 0.40
N SER A 199 -17.06 -48.21 0.08
CA SER A 199 -17.46 -46.92 -0.49
C SER A 199 -17.20 -45.78 0.49
N THR A 200 -17.51 -45.99 1.77
CA THR A 200 -17.30 -45.06 2.89
C THR A 200 -15.82 -44.94 3.24
N ARG A 201 -15.05 -46.04 3.28
CA ARG A 201 -13.60 -46.04 3.54
C ARG A 201 -12.80 -45.21 2.55
N SER A 202 -13.34 -45.00 1.35
CA SER A 202 -12.74 -44.21 0.28
C SER A 202 -13.09 -42.71 0.34
N GLU A 203 -14.01 -42.29 1.22
CA GLU A 203 -14.40 -40.89 1.37
C GLU A 203 -13.29 -40.07 2.03
N SER A 204 -13.00 -38.87 1.51
CA SER A 204 -11.89 -38.05 2.03
C SER A 204 -12.03 -37.64 3.49
N SER A 205 -13.25 -37.53 4.00
CA SER A 205 -13.54 -37.23 5.42
C SER A 205 -13.09 -38.36 6.35
N VAL A 206 -13.00 -39.59 5.85
CA VAL A 206 -12.54 -40.77 6.60
C VAL A 206 -11.04 -40.98 6.39
N VAL A 207 -10.61 -40.99 5.12
CA VAL A 207 -9.24 -41.26 4.68
C VAL A 207 -8.24 -40.27 5.31
N ILE A 208 -8.53 -38.96 5.21
CA ILE A 208 -7.53 -37.94 5.61
C ILE A 208 -7.23 -37.99 7.11
N PRO A 209 -8.21 -38.03 8.04
CA PRO A 209 -7.91 -38.12 9.46
C PRO A 209 -7.24 -39.43 9.86
N TYR A 210 -7.70 -40.57 9.32
CA TYR A 210 -7.17 -41.88 9.67
C TYR A 210 -5.70 -42.03 9.25
N PHE A 211 -5.42 -41.93 7.94
CA PHE A 211 -4.06 -42.02 7.44
C PHE A 211 -3.20 -40.85 7.92
N GLY A 212 -3.79 -39.69 8.20
CA GLY A 212 -3.11 -38.55 8.81
C GLY A 212 -2.51 -38.84 10.18
N ALA A 213 -3.08 -39.77 10.95
CA ALA A 213 -2.51 -40.23 12.21
C ALA A 213 -1.63 -41.48 12.02
N SER A 214 -2.07 -42.44 11.20
CA SER A 214 -1.35 -43.71 11.01
C SER A 214 -0.03 -43.57 10.24
N LEU A 215 0.11 -42.54 9.40
CA LEU A 215 1.29 -42.31 8.55
C LEU A 215 2.26 -41.24 9.12
N VAL A 216 2.12 -40.88 10.40
CA VAL A 216 2.97 -39.86 11.04
C VAL A 216 4.40 -40.34 11.25
N SER A 217 4.60 -41.62 11.55
CA SER A 217 5.94 -42.21 11.78
C SER A 217 5.98 -43.66 11.28
N PRO A 218 7.07 -44.11 10.62
CA PRO A 218 7.21 -45.49 10.16
C PRO A 218 7.33 -46.50 11.31
N SER A 219 7.65 -46.02 12.52
CA SER A 219 7.76 -46.84 13.72
C SER A 219 6.40 -47.28 14.28
N LEU A 220 5.29 -46.71 13.79
CA LEU A 220 3.96 -47.03 14.30
C LEU A 220 3.50 -48.43 13.82
N PRO A 221 2.92 -49.25 14.70
CA PRO A 221 2.27 -50.48 14.30
C PRO A 221 1.14 -50.16 13.32
N GLY A 222 1.08 -50.89 12.19
CA GLY A 222 0.11 -50.65 11.12
C GLY A 222 0.53 -49.61 10.09
N PHE A 223 1.69 -48.95 10.21
CA PHE A 223 2.17 -47.99 9.19
C PHE A 223 2.23 -48.62 7.80
N ARG A 224 2.79 -49.84 7.70
CA ARG A 224 2.91 -50.59 6.45
C ARG A 224 1.55 -50.84 5.81
N ASP A 225 0.61 -51.35 6.59
CA ASP A 225 -0.73 -51.71 6.10
C ASP A 225 -1.50 -50.45 5.70
N ALA A 226 -1.42 -49.39 6.51
CA ALA A 226 -2.00 -48.09 6.19
C ALA A 226 -1.42 -47.51 4.88
N LEU A 227 -0.10 -47.59 4.69
CA LEU A 227 0.57 -47.13 3.48
C LEU A 227 0.13 -47.94 2.26
N ASN A 228 0.06 -49.26 2.38
CA ASN A 228 -0.40 -50.14 1.30
C ASN A 228 -1.86 -49.84 0.92
N VAL A 229 -2.75 -49.65 1.90
CA VAL A 229 -4.15 -49.28 1.63
C VAL A 229 -4.24 -47.91 0.98
N LEU A 230 -3.44 -46.92 1.40
CA LEU A 230 -3.39 -45.61 0.74
C LEU A 230 -2.88 -45.74 -0.70
N CYS A 231 -1.83 -46.52 -0.93
CA CYS A 231 -1.29 -46.80 -2.26
C CYS A 231 -2.34 -47.45 -3.17
N ASP A 232 -3.02 -48.50 -2.70
CA ASP A 232 -4.10 -49.17 -3.41
C ASP A 232 -5.26 -48.23 -3.73
N LEU A 233 -5.66 -47.39 -2.76
CA LEU A 233 -6.70 -46.39 -2.94
C LEU A 233 -6.32 -45.40 -4.06
N LEU A 234 -5.07 -44.95 -4.07
CA LEU A 234 -4.55 -44.09 -5.12
C LEU A 234 -4.51 -44.83 -6.46
N VAL A 235 -4.14 -46.11 -6.55
CA VAL A 235 -4.19 -46.82 -7.86
C VAL A 235 -5.63 -46.94 -8.38
N ARG A 236 -6.60 -47.26 -7.51
CA ARG A 236 -8.01 -47.49 -7.90
C ARG A 236 -8.75 -46.22 -8.32
N GLN A 237 -8.40 -45.06 -7.75
CA GLN A 237 -9.09 -43.81 -8.05
C GLN A 237 -8.42 -43.06 -9.21
N ASN A 238 -9.08 -42.95 -10.37
CA ASN A 238 -8.53 -42.18 -11.50
C ASN A 238 -8.22 -40.72 -11.14
N ASN A 239 -9.11 -40.08 -10.38
CA ASN A 239 -8.96 -38.69 -9.93
C ASN A 239 -9.11 -38.57 -8.40
N PRO A 240 -8.06 -38.88 -7.62
CA PRO A 240 -8.12 -38.82 -6.17
C PRO A 240 -8.31 -37.38 -5.69
N ARG A 241 -9.10 -37.21 -4.63
CA ARG A 241 -9.34 -35.89 -4.04
C ARG A 241 -8.02 -35.28 -3.57
N ARG A 242 -7.82 -33.98 -3.81
CA ARG A 242 -6.57 -33.26 -3.51
C ARG A 242 -6.06 -33.47 -2.08
N GLY A 243 -6.95 -33.49 -1.07
CA GLY A 243 -6.54 -33.71 0.32
C GLY A 243 -5.90 -35.09 0.59
N VAL A 244 -6.28 -36.13 -0.16
CA VAL A 244 -5.66 -37.47 -0.06
C VAL A 244 -4.29 -37.47 -0.71
N VAL A 245 -4.15 -36.77 -1.85
CA VAL A 245 -2.87 -36.61 -2.55
C VAL A 245 -1.89 -35.78 -1.71
N ASP A 246 -2.36 -34.69 -1.10
CA ASP A 246 -1.54 -33.86 -0.20
C ASP A 246 -1.08 -34.67 1.03
N LEU A 247 -1.93 -35.54 1.57
CA LEU A 247 -1.55 -36.48 2.64
C LEU A 247 -0.46 -37.46 2.20
N PHE A 248 -0.57 -38.00 0.99
CA PHE A 248 0.44 -38.88 0.40
C PHE A 248 1.80 -38.17 0.27
N TRP A 249 1.84 -36.97 -0.30
CA TRP A 249 3.08 -36.19 -0.40
C TRP A 249 3.64 -35.81 0.96
N ARG A 250 2.78 -35.50 1.93
CA ARG A 250 3.20 -35.24 3.31
C ARG A 250 3.84 -36.46 3.94
N THR A 251 3.30 -37.65 3.70
CA THR A 251 3.85 -38.91 4.21
C THR A 251 5.26 -39.15 3.67
N ILE A 252 5.49 -38.87 2.38
CA ILE A 252 6.83 -38.94 1.77
C ILE A 252 7.77 -37.94 2.45
N LEU A 253 7.38 -36.68 2.59
CA LEU A 253 8.23 -35.63 3.16
C LEU A 253 8.56 -35.81 4.64
N LEU A 254 7.62 -36.31 5.44
CA LEU A 254 7.83 -36.49 6.88
C LEU A 254 8.76 -37.66 7.18
N ASN A 255 8.72 -38.70 6.34
CA ASN A 255 9.30 -40.00 6.69
C ASN A 255 10.44 -40.44 5.75
N PHE A 256 10.88 -39.62 4.78
CA PHE A 256 11.76 -40.09 3.70
C PHE A 256 13.05 -40.78 4.15
N ASN A 257 13.65 -40.36 5.27
CA ASN A 257 14.87 -40.97 5.82
C ASN A 257 14.62 -42.32 6.52
N ASP A 258 13.40 -42.52 7.02
CA ASP A 258 13.05 -43.64 7.91
C ASP A 258 12.25 -44.75 7.19
N LEU A 259 11.92 -44.55 5.89
CA LEU A 259 11.19 -45.54 5.11
C LEU A 259 12.08 -46.71 4.68
N SER A 260 11.62 -47.92 4.98
CA SER A 260 12.25 -49.16 4.48
C SER A 260 12.21 -49.24 2.94
N PRO A 261 13.12 -50.02 2.31
CA PRO A 261 13.10 -50.25 0.86
C PRO A 261 11.75 -50.80 0.36
N GLU A 262 11.07 -51.63 1.15
CA GLU A 262 9.74 -52.16 0.81
C GLU A 262 8.69 -51.04 0.71
N HIS A 263 8.69 -50.08 1.64
CA HIS A 263 7.78 -48.94 1.59
C HIS A 263 8.10 -48.00 0.41
N LYS A 264 9.39 -47.74 0.16
CA LYS A 264 9.82 -46.95 -1.01
C LYS A 264 9.35 -47.62 -2.30
N LEU A 265 9.50 -48.94 -2.41
CA LEU A 265 9.08 -49.72 -3.58
C LEU A 265 7.55 -49.66 -3.77
N ALA A 266 6.77 -49.79 -2.70
CA ALA A 266 5.31 -49.67 -2.78
C ALA A 266 4.86 -48.29 -3.29
N ILE A 267 5.47 -47.22 -2.77
CA ILE A 267 5.21 -45.83 -3.20
C ILE A 267 5.57 -45.64 -4.69
N VAL A 268 6.77 -46.09 -5.10
CA VAL A 268 7.24 -45.97 -6.49
C VAL A 268 6.36 -46.79 -7.43
N ASN A 269 5.99 -48.02 -7.08
CA ASN A 269 5.09 -48.87 -7.88
C ASN A 269 3.70 -48.25 -8.04
N THR A 270 3.20 -47.59 -6.99
CA THR A 270 1.93 -46.85 -7.06
C THR A 270 2.00 -45.72 -8.08
N MET A 271 3.10 -44.94 -8.07
CA MET A 271 3.31 -43.86 -9.04
C MET A 271 3.52 -44.39 -10.45
N HIS A 272 4.21 -45.53 -10.59
CA HIS A 272 4.38 -46.26 -11.84
C HIS A 272 3.01 -46.66 -12.43
N CYS A 273 2.19 -47.41 -11.68
CA CYS A 273 0.85 -47.79 -12.13
C CYS A 273 0.01 -46.59 -12.56
N ARG A 274 0.09 -45.47 -11.84
CA ARG A 274 -0.69 -44.25 -12.14
C ARG A 274 -0.24 -43.53 -13.41
N VAL A 275 1.07 -43.33 -13.62
CA VAL A 275 1.55 -42.61 -14.82
C VAL A 275 1.29 -43.40 -16.11
N TYR A 276 1.30 -44.74 -16.04
CA TYR A 276 0.99 -45.60 -17.18
C TYR A 276 -0.52 -45.74 -17.42
N SER A 277 -1.34 -45.59 -16.38
CA SER A 277 -2.81 -45.60 -16.49
C SER A 277 -3.43 -44.23 -16.77
N SER A 278 -2.64 -43.14 -16.72
CA SER A 278 -3.14 -41.78 -16.93
C SER A 278 -3.61 -41.56 -18.36
N ILE A 279 -4.91 -41.32 -18.53
CA ILE A 279 -5.49 -40.92 -19.80
C ILE A 279 -5.39 -39.39 -19.90
N PRO A 280 -4.83 -38.84 -20.99
CA PRO A 280 -4.81 -37.40 -21.23
C PRO A 280 -6.24 -36.87 -21.19
N THR A 281 -6.55 -36.02 -20.21
CA THR A 281 -7.86 -35.38 -20.15
C THR A 281 -7.84 -34.14 -21.05
N PRO A 282 -8.63 -34.09 -22.14
CA PRO A 282 -8.72 -32.90 -22.97
C PRO A 282 -9.30 -31.76 -22.12
N SER A 283 -8.65 -30.59 -22.15
CA SER A 283 -9.11 -29.42 -21.40
C SER A 283 -9.30 -28.21 -22.32
N ASN A 284 -10.29 -27.38 -22.00
CA ASN A 284 -10.73 -26.25 -22.82
C ASN A 284 -9.75 -25.07 -22.77
N GLN A 285 -9.09 -24.80 -23.90
CA GLN A 285 -7.96 -23.86 -24.09
C GLN A 285 -8.18 -22.41 -23.57
N VAL A 286 -7.23 -21.94 -22.78
CA VAL A 286 -7.02 -20.56 -22.31
C VAL A 286 -5.54 -20.24 -22.48
N ASP A 287 -5.23 -19.25 -23.31
CA ASP A 287 -3.86 -18.89 -23.70
C ASP A 287 -3.08 -18.13 -22.60
N LEU A 288 -2.74 -18.80 -21.51
CA LEU A 288 -1.84 -18.24 -20.50
C LEU A 288 -0.38 -18.63 -20.80
N PRO A 289 0.58 -17.69 -20.71
CA PRO A 289 1.98 -18.03 -20.87
C PRO A 289 2.44 -18.93 -19.72
N LEU A 290 3.13 -20.02 -20.06
CA LEU A 290 3.68 -21.00 -19.12
C LEU A 290 4.76 -20.36 -18.23
N CYS A 291 4.86 -20.82 -16.99
CA CYS A 291 5.95 -20.58 -16.06
C CYS A 291 6.45 -21.89 -15.43
N ILE A 292 7.55 -21.83 -14.67
CA ILE A 292 8.16 -23.02 -14.08
C ILE A 292 7.19 -23.78 -13.17
N LYS A 293 6.32 -23.05 -12.47
CA LYS A 293 5.26 -23.64 -11.63
C LYS A 293 4.28 -24.45 -12.46
N ASP A 294 3.88 -23.95 -13.63
CA ASP A 294 2.96 -24.66 -14.51
C ASP A 294 3.58 -25.97 -15.00
N LEU A 295 4.88 -25.98 -15.31
CA LEU A 295 5.58 -27.21 -15.69
C LEU A 295 5.57 -28.25 -14.56
N VAL A 296 5.87 -27.83 -13.31
CA VAL A 296 5.82 -28.76 -12.18
C VAL A 296 4.40 -29.25 -11.91
N VAL A 297 3.39 -28.40 -12.06
CA VAL A 297 1.98 -28.83 -12.01
C VAL A 297 1.67 -29.84 -13.11
N GLY A 298 2.19 -29.66 -14.33
CA GLY A 298 2.05 -30.63 -15.42
C GLY A 298 2.72 -31.98 -15.13
N LEU A 299 3.92 -31.95 -14.53
CA LEU A 299 4.61 -33.14 -14.06
C LEU A 299 3.81 -33.85 -12.94
N ALA A 300 3.30 -33.10 -11.97
CA ALA A 300 2.43 -33.62 -10.91
C ALA A 300 1.11 -34.18 -11.47
N ALA A 301 0.54 -33.52 -12.48
CA ALA A 301 -0.69 -33.93 -13.17
C ALA A 301 -0.54 -35.27 -13.91
N SER A 302 0.69 -35.61 -14.30
CA SER A 302 1.01 -36.90 -14.92
C SER A 302 0.82 -38.06 -13.94
N PHE A 303 0.97 -37.82 -12.63
CA PHE A 303 0.60 -38.76 -11.57
C PHE A 303 -0.85 -38.58 -11.12
N PHE A 304 -1.29 -37.35 -10.89
CA PHE A 304 -2.55 -37.03 -10.26
C PHE A 304 -3.33 -35.95 -11.04
N PRO A 305 -4.41 -36.33 -11.77
CA PRO A 305 -5.22 -35.39 -12.56
C PRO A 305 -5.88 -34.25 -11.76
N CYS A 306 -5.91 -34.35 -10.43
CA CYS A 306 -6.41 -33.28 -9.56
C CYS A 306 -5.52 -32.02 -9.58
N TYR A 307 -4.28 -32.13 -10.05
CA TYR A 307 -3.44 -30.98 -10.38
C TYR A 307 -3.79 -30.45 -11.77
N GLN A 308 -4.47 -29.31 -11.82
CA GLN A 308 -4.87 -28.70 -13.07
C GLN A 308 -3.78 -27.75 -13.56
N MET A 309 -3.07 -28.14 -14.62
CA MET A 309 -2.16 -27.24 -15.33
C MET A 309 -2.98 -26.27 -16.19
N SER A 310 -2.53 -25.01 -16.25
CA SER A 310 -3.09 -24.04 -17.19
C SER A 310 -2.70 -24.45 -18.61
N GLN A 311 -3.58 -25.20 -19.28
CA GLN A 311 -3.64 -25.35 -20.73
C GLN A 311 -2.32 -25.57 -21.49
N PRO A 312 -1.46 -26.57 -21.18
CA PRO A 312 -0.28 -26.82 -22.01
C PRO A 312 -0.66 -27.21 -23.44
N SER A 313 0.21 -26.85 -24.40
CA SER A 313 0.19 -27.48 -25.72
C SER A 313 0.28 -29.00 -25.58
N SER A 314 -0.31 -29.77 -26.49
CA SER A 314 -0.26 -31.23 -26.50
C SER A 314 1.18 -31.77 -26.39
N ASN A 315 2.14 -31.10 -27.03
CA ASN A 315 3.57 -31.44 -26.98
C ASN A 315 4.18 -31.29 -25.59
N VAL A 316 3.82 -30.24 -24.84
CA VAL A 316 4.31 -30.03 -23.46
C VAL A 316 3.68 -31.06 -22.53
N HIS A 317 2.41 -31.40 -22.74
CA HIS A 317 1.72 -32.40 -21.94
C HIS A 317 2.29 -33.81 -22.18
N SER A 318 2.46 -34.22 -23.44
CA SER A 318 3.08 -35.50 -23.78
C SER A 318 4.52 -35.60 -23.29
N TRP A 319 5.29 -34.52 -23.43
CA TRP A 319 6.63 -34.42 -22.87
C TRP A 319 6.64 -34.56 -21.35
N ALA A 320 5.71 -33.91 -20.63
CA ALA A 320 5.61 -34.01 -19.18
C ALA A 320 5.28 -35.45 -18.71
N ILE A 321 4.38 -36.14 -19.40
CA ILE A 321 4.06 -37.56 -19.13
C ILE A 321 5.28 -38.44 -19.38
N ASN A 322 6.00 -38.24 -20.49
CA ASN A 322 7.20 -39.01 -20.78
C ASN A 322 8.30 -38.74 -19.74
N CYS A 323 8.52 -37.48 -19.37
CA CYS A 323 9.47 -37.11 -18.32
C CYS A 323 9.11 -37.74 -16.96
N ALA A 324 7.81 -37.84 -16.63
CA ALA A 324 7.35 -38.51 -15.42
C ALA A 324 7.62 -40.03 -15.48
N ARG A 325 7.35 -40.68 -16.63
CA ARG A 325 7.62 -42.11 -16.85
C ARG A 325 9.11 -42.43 -16.75
N GLU A 326 9.95 -41.65 -17.43
CA GLU A 326 11.41 -41.78 -17.36
C GLU A 326 11.91 -41.61 -15.93
N SER A 327 11.36 -40.67 -15.15
CA SER A 327 11.81 -40.41 -13.77
C SER A 327 11.58 -41.55 -12.77
N ILE A 328 10.71 -42.52 -13.12
CA ILE A 328 10.35 -43.67 -12.28
C ILE A 328 10.58 -45.02 -12.98
N ALA A 329 11.29 -45.01 -14.13
CA ALA A 329 11.56 -46.18 -14.93
C ALA A 329 12.35 -47.24 -14.13
N GLU A 330 12.07 -48.53 -14.35
CA GLU A 330 12.60 -49.61 -13.52
C GLU A 330 14.13 -49.75 -13.59
N GLU A 331 14.74 -49.23 -14.64
CA GLU A 331 16.19 -49.15 -14.85
C GLU A 331 16.89 -48.23 -13.84
N ILE A 332 16.16 -47.26 -13.27
CA ILE A 332 16.66 -46.32 -12.28
C ILE A 332 16.63 -46.95 -10.88
N SER A 333 17.70 -46.73 -10.11
CA SER A 333 17.79 -47.22 -8.72
C SER A 333 16.56 -46.80 -7.89
N LEU A 334 16.13 -47.64 -6.96
CA LEU A 334 14.95 -47.36 -6.14
C LEU A 334 15.08 -46.04 -5.37
N ASP A 335 16.26 -45.77 -4.80
CA ASP A 335 16.52 -44.54 -4.07
C ASP A 335 16.47 -43.31 -4.98
N ASP A 336 16.95 -43.41 -6.23
CA ASP A 336 16.87 -42.30 -7.20
C ASP A 336 15.44 -42.00 -7.63
N ARG A 337 14.64 -43.04 -7.88
CA ARG A 337 13.21 -42.90 -8.19
C ARG A 337 12.46 -42.29 -7.02
N PHE A 338 12.78 -42.71 -5.79
CA PHE A 338 12.17 -42.16 -4.60
C PHE A 338 12.60 -40.70 -4.36
N ASN A 339 13.87 -40.35 -4.56
CA ASN A 339 14.37 -38.98 -4.48
C ASN A 339 13.67 -38.05 -5.49
N ASN A 340 13.36 -38.53 -6.70
CA ASN A 340 12.57 -37.79 -7.68
C ASN A 340 11.18 -37.41 -7.15
N LEU A 341 10.55 -38.30 -6.37
CA LEU A 341 9.25 -38.05 -5.72
C LEU A 341 9.37 -37.09 -4.53
N ILE A 342 10.46 -37.18 -3.73
CA ILE A 342 10.73 -36.24 -2.63
C ILE A 342 10.82 -34.81 -3.18
N LEU A 343 11.58 -34.59 -4.26
CA LEU A 343 11.71 -33.27 -4.87
C LEU A 343 10.35 -32.69 -5.31
N LEU A 344 9.50 -33.53 -5.92
CA LEU A 344 8.16 -33.09 -6.31
C LEU A 344 7.32 -32.73 -5.07
N ALA A 345 7.38 -33.56 -4.03
CA ALA A 345 6.67 -33.34 -2.78
C ALA A 345 7.10 -32.03 -2.12
N MET A 346 8.40 -31.71 -2.11
CA MET A 346 8.96 -30.47 -1.56
C MET A 346 8.34 -29.22 -2.19
N TRP A 347 8.11 -29.27 -3.51
CA TRP A 347 7.50 -28.16 -4.23
C TRP A 347 5.99 -28.06 -3.95
N LEU A 348 5.29 -29.20 -3.93
CA LEU A 348 3.84 -29.26 -3.70
C LEU A 348 3.45 -28.84 -2.28
N LEU A 349 4.29 -29.19 -1.30
CA LEU A 349 4.11 -28.90 0.11
C LEU A 349 5.34 -28.17 0.64
N PRO A 350 5.44 -26.84 0.43
CA PRO A 350 6.54 -26.04 0.94
C PRO A 350 6.49 -25.99 2.47
N GLN A 351 7.15 -26.94 3.11
CA GLN A 351 7.42 -27.00 4.53
C GLN A 351 8.92 -26.82 4.76
N GLU A 352 9.29 -26.25 5.90
CA GLU A 352 10.68 -26.16 6.31
C GLU A 352 11.20 -27.56 6.60
N LEU A 353 11.92 -28.14 5.64
CA LEU A 353 12.63 -29.38 5.86
C LEU A 353 13.89 -29.11 6.66
N SER A 354 14.10 -29.92 7.71
CA SER A 354 15.29 -29.86 8.56
C SER A 354 16.56 -30.34 7.84
N SER A 355 16.42 -31.09 6.75
CA SER A 355 17.52 -31.62 5.96
C SER A 355 17.29 -31.42 4.46
N SER A 356 18.34 -30.99 3.76
CA SER A 356 18.35 -30.96 2.31
C SER A 356 18.50 -32.39 1.78
N PRO A 357 17.68 -32.83 0.81
CA PRO A 357 17.95 -34.09 0.13
C PRO A 357 19.29 -34.01 -0.63
N ASP A 358 19.97 -35.16 -0.72
CA ASP A 358 21.21 -35.28 -1.48
C ASP A 358 20.93 -35.21 -2.99
N PHE A 359 21.37 -34.12 -3.62
CA PHE A 359 21.27 -33.93 -5.07
C PHE A 359 22.44 -34.59 -5.79
N HIS A 360 22.42 -35.92 -5.92
CA HIS A 360 23.35 -36.60 -6.82
C HIS A 360 22.81 -36.61 -8.25
N PRO A 361 23.60 -36.23 -9.27
CA PRO A 361 23.17 -36.30 -10.66
C PRO A 361 23.25 -37.75 -11.16
N THR A 362 22.11 -38.39 -11.40
CA THR A 362 22.05 -39.66 -12.16
C THR A 362 21.57 -39.40 -13.58
N SER A 363 21.99 -40.24 -14.54
CA SER A 363 21.94 -39.94 -15.98
C SER A 363 20.54 -39.90 -16.58
N ASP A 364 19.56 -40.58 -15.98
CA ASP A 364 18.35 -40.95 -16.73
C ASP A 364 17.11 -40.10 -16.39
N SER A 365 17.17 -39.26 -15.35
CA SER A 365 16.04 -38.40 -14.91
C SER A 365 16.40 -36.91 -14.84
N VAL A 366 17.35 -36.49 -15.68
CA VAL A 366 17.97 -35.16 -15.62
C VAL A 366 16.96 -34.02 -15.80
N GLY A 367 16.04 -34.13 -16.76
CA GLY A 367 15.03 -33.10 -17.01
C GLY A 367 14.07 -32.89 -15.83
N TRP A 368 13.64 -34.00 -15.20
CA TRP A 368 12.78 -34.01 -14.02
C TRP A 368 13.43 -33.26 -12.85
N ARG A 369 14.65 -33.67 -12.48
CA ARG A 369 15.41 -33.10 -11.35
C ARG A 369 15.72 -31.62 -11.57
N ALA A 370 16.12 -31.25 -12.79
CA ALA A 370 16.44 -29.87 -13.13
C ALA A 370 15.21 -28.95 -12.97
N ILE A 371 14.05 -29.34 -13.50
CA ILE A 371 12.85 -28.49 -13.49
C ILE A 371 12.27 -28.33 -12.08
N ILE A 372 12.13 -29.44 -11.35
CA ILE A 372 11.57 -29.39 -10.00
C ILE A 372 12.56 -28.74 -9.03
N GLY A 373 13.85 -29.08 -9.12
CA GLY A 373 14.89 -28.43 -8.33
C GLY A 373 14.92 -26.92 -8.56
N LEU A 374 14.76 -26.47 -9.82
CA LEU A 374 14.68 -25.06 -10.16
C LEU A 374 13.44 -24.39 -9.56
N ALA A 375 12.30 -25.07 -9.56
CA ALA A 375 11.06 -24.56 -8.99
C ALA A 375 11.12 -24.46 -7.46
N VAL A 376 11.72 -25.45 -6.79
CA VAL A 376 12.00 -25.44 -5.35
C VAL A 376 12.95 -24.29 -5.03
N LEU A 377 14.02 -24.12 -5.79
CA LEU A 377 14.98 -23.02 -5.59
C LEU A 377 14.33 -21.64 -5.78
N ASP A 378 13.51 -21.44 -6.82
CA ASP A 378 12.74 -20.19 -7.01
C ASP A 378 11.79 -19.94 -5.84
N GLN A 379 11.17 -20.98 -5.28
CA GLN A 379 10.29 -20.85 -4.13
C GLN A 379 11.04 -20.47 -2.85
N SER A 380 12.17 -21.11 -2.57
CA SER A 380 13.02 -20.81 -1.42
C SER A 380 13.61 -19.40 -1.48
N LEU A 381 14.04 -18.94 -2.66
CA LEU A 381 14.54 -17.57 -2.85
C LEU A 381 13.47 -16.49 -2.64
N ARG A 382 12.20 -16.82 -2.90
CA ARG A 382 11.07 -15.90 -2.66
C ARG A 382 10.63 -15.86 -1.20
N SER A 383 10.81 -16.95 -0.46
CA SER A 383 10.42 -17.03 0.96
C SER A 383 11.48 -16.46 1.90
N GLN A 384 12.76 -16.51 1.53
CA GLN A 384 13.86 -16.12 2.41
C GLN A 384 14.45 -14.73 2.10
N THR A 385 14.70 -13.94 3.13
CA THR A 385 15.73 -12.88 3.09
C THR A 385 17.07 -13.50 3.45
N ALA A 386 17.62 -14.30 2.53
CA ALA A 386 18.77 -15.17 2.79
C ALA A 386 20.02 -14.42 3.27
N ALA A 387 20.72 -15.00 4.22
CA ALA A 387 22.04 -14.56 4.67
C ALA A 387 23.10 -14.77 3.56
N SER A 388 24.26 -14.12 3.67
CA SER A 388 25.29 -14.19 2.62
C SER A 388 25.90 -15.59 2.42
N SER A 389 25.91 -16.44 3.45
CA SER A 389 26.40 -17.82 3.37
C SER A 389 25.47 -18.72 2.54
N GLU A 390 24.17 -18.67 2.82
CA GLU A 390 23.12 -19.40 2.10
C GLU A 390 23.10 -19.04 0.61
N GLN A 391 23.38 -17.77 0.28
CA GLN A 391 23.47 -17.33 -1.12
C GLN A 391 24.57 -18.03 -1.91
N ARG A 392 25.66 -18.50 -1.28
CA ARG A 392 26.71 -19.25 -1.98
C ARG A 392 26.23 -20.66 -2.30
N GLU A 393 25.67 -21.35 -1.31
CA GLU A 393 25.12 -22.71 -1.49
C GLU A 393 24.02 -22.71 -2.55
N MET A 394 23.13 -21.72 -2.52
CA MET A 394 22.08 -21.58 -3.55
C MET A 394 22.65 -21.34 -4.96
N LYS A 395 23.80 -20.67 -5.10
CA LYS A 395 24.49 -20.55 -6.40
C LYS A 395 25.05 -21.88 -6.86
N ASP A 396 25.67 -22.63 -5.97
CA ASP A 396 26.24 -23.94 -6.29
C ASP A 396 25.14 -24.94 -6.72
N ILE A 397 23.98 -24.89 -6.05
CA ILE A 397 22.78 -25.63 -6.45
C ILE A 397 22.30 -25.16 -7.83
N ALA A 398 22.18 -23.85 -8.06
CA ALA A 398 21.75 -23.30 -9.36
C ALA A 398 22.68 -23.74 -10.50
N TYR A 399 24.00 -23.75 -10.29
CA TYR A 399 24.97 -24.24 -11.27
C TYR A 399 24.86 -25.73 -11.54
N SER A 400 24.63 -26.51 -10.48
CA SER A 400 24.44 -27.96 -10.61
C SER A 400 23.19 -28.25 -11.45
N LEU A 401 22.07 -27.57 -11.16
CA LEU A 401 20.83 -27.66 -11.95
C LEU A 401 21.04 -27.17 -13.40
N TRP A 402 21.81 -26.11 -13.61
CA TRP A 402 22.14 -25.61 -14.95
C TRP A 402 22.95 -26.63 -15.76
N ARG A 403 23.98 -27.23 -15.16
CA ARG A 403 24.80 -28.28 -15.81
C ARG A 403 23.97 -29.50 -16.14
N LEU A 404 23.07 -29.90 -15.23
CA LEU A 404 22.10 -30.96 -15.47
C LEU A 404 21.22 -30.63 -16.68
N TRP A 405 20.55 -29.47 -16.67
CA TRP A 405 19.68 -29.05 -17.76
C TRP A 405 20.39 -29.05 -19.13
N ARG A 406 21.63 -28.58 -19.17
CA ARG A 406 22.46 -28.55 -20.39
C ARG A 406 22.76 -29.91 -21.00
N ASN A 407 22.64 -30.98 -20.22
CA ASN A 407 22.85 -32.36 -20.67
C ASN A 407 21.55 -33.05 -21.11
N VAL A 408 20.38 -32.42 -20.95
CA VAL A 408 19.10 -32.98 -21.38
C VAL A 408 19.07 -33.07 -22.92
N SER A 409 18.58 -34.20 -23.43
CA SER A 409 18.59 -34.56 -24.85
C SER A 409 17.79 -33.58 -25.75
N THR A 410 18.06 -33.61 -27.06
CA THR A 410 17.49 -32.70 -28.08
C THR A 410 15.97 -32.84 -28.33
N GLY A 411 15.22 -33.54 -27.47
CA GLY A 411 13.78 -33.79 -27.60
C GLY A 411 12.87 -32.84 -26.80
N THR A 412 13.44 -31.91 -26.01
CA THR A 412 12.64 -31.00 -25.17
C THR A 412 11.87 -29.96 -26.01
N PRO A 413 10.55 -29.78 -25.78
CA PRO A 413 9.78 -28.72 -26.44
C PRO A 413 10.41 -27.33 -26.22
N LYS A 414 10.38 -26.48 -27.24
CA LYS A 414 10.97 -25.13 -27.17
C LYS A 414 10.32 -24.29 -26.07
N GLU A 415 9.03 -24.51 -25.81
CA GLU A 415 8.24 -23.86 -24.77
C GLU A 415 8.82 -24.13 -23.38
N VAL A 416 9.19 -25.39 -23.12
CA VAL A 416 9.82 -25.81 -21.85
C VAL A 416 11.18 -25.16 -21.71
N ASN A 417 12.00 -25.18 -22.77
CA ASN A 417 13.30 -24.51 -22.79
C ASN A 417 13.19 -23.02 -22.43
N ARG A 418 12.26 -22.27 -23.05
CA ARG A 418 12.04 -20.85 -22.74
C ARG A 418 11.65 -20.61 -21.29
N VAL A 419 10.78 -21.46 -20.73
CA VAL A 419 10.35 -21.37 -19.33
C VAL A 419 11.52 -21.63 -18.37
N VAL A 420 12.32 -22.66 -18.64
CA VAL A 420 13.50 -23.01 -17.83
C VAL A 420 14.55 -21.91 -17.90
N MET A 421 14.85 -21.37 -19.09
CA MET A 421 15.76 -20.22 -19.25
C MET A 421 15.26 -18.98 -18.49
N THR A 422 13.95 -18.70 -18.54
CA THR A 422 13.34 -17.59 -17.80
C THR A 422 13.56 -17.76 -16.29
N ALA A 423 13.33 -18.97 -15.77
CA ALA A 423 13.51 -19.27 -14.35
C ALA A 423 14.99 -19.19 -13.91
N PHE A 424 15.93 -19.70 -14.71
CA PHE A 424 17.36 -19.55 -14.42
C PHE A 424 17.80 -18.08 -14.42
N LEU A 425 17.33 -17.26 -15.35
CA LEU A 425 17.61 -15.82 -15.37
C LEU A 425 17.04 -15.10 -14.15
N ASP A 426 15.80 -15.42 -13.76
CA ASP A 426 15.18 -14.84 -12.57
C ASP A 426 15.93 -15.24 -11.29
N ILE A 427 16.39 -16.49 -11.19
CA ILE A 427 17.23 -16.97 -10.08
C ILE A 427 18.60 -16.30 -10.09
N ALA A 428 19.26 -16.21 -11.25
CA ALA A 428 20.55 -15.54 -11.40
C ALA A 428 20.47 -14.06 -11.02
N ALA A 429 19.38 -13.38 -11.38
CA ALA A 429 19.12 -12.00 -10.97
C ALA A 429 18.93 -11.87 -9.44
N GLN A 430 18.21 -12.81 -8.80
CA GLN A 430 18.01 -12.83 -7.34
C GLN A 430 19.32 -13.11 -6.59
N LEU A 431 20.11 -14.07 -7.07
CA LEU A 431 21.42 -14.44 -6.53
C LEU A 431 22.55 -13.46 -6.91
N LYS A 432 22.28 -12.52 -7.83
CA LYS A 432 23.29 -11.63 -8.44
C LYS A 432 24.47 -12.42 -9.02
N ASP A 433 24.17 -13.51 -9.71
CA ASP A 433 25.15 -14.36 -10.36
C ASP A 433 25.35 -13.98 -11.84
N GLU A 434 26.40 -13.20 -12.10
CA GLU A 434 26.71 -12.71 -13.45
C GLU A 434 27.11 -13.86 -14.40
N MET A 435 27.78 -14.89 -13.89
CA MET A 435 28.30 -15.99 -14.70
C MET A 435 27.17 -16.90 -15.19
N LEU A 436 26.16 -17.17 -14.35
CA LEU A 436 24.96 -17.91 -14.75
C LEU A 436 24.16 -17.15 -15.82
N VAL A 437 24.03 -15.83 -15.70
CA VAL A 437 23.38 -15.01 -16.74
C VAL A 437 24.10 -15.15 -18.09
N HIS A 438 25.43 -15.10 -18.12
CA HIS A 438 26.19 -15.27 -19.37
C HIS A 438 26.01 -16.67 -19.96
N ALA A 439 25.96 -17.71 -19.12
CA ALA A 439 25.69 -19.07 -19.56
C ALA A 439 24.30 -19.20 -20.19
N CYS A 440 23.27 -18.64 -19.55
CA CYS A 440 21.91 -18.61 -20.11
C CYS A 440 21.85 -17.82 -21.42
N ILE A 441 22.47 -16.64 -21.50
CA ILE A 441 22.50 -15.84 -22.73
C ILE A 441 23.13 -16.62 -23.88
N LYS A 442 24.27 -17.29 -23.65
CA LYS A 442 24.94 -18.11 -24.66
C LYS A 442 24.03 -19.23 -25.19
N ASP A 443 23.29 -19.88 -24.29
CA ASP A 443 22.33 -20.92 -24.66
C ASP A 443 21.13 -20.36 -25.44
N ILE A 444 20.58 -19.22 -24.99
CA ILE A 444 19.47 -18.53 -25.65
C ILE A 444 19.85 -18.14 -27.09
N SER A 445 21.05 -17.61 -27.30
CA SER A 445 21.60 -17.29 -28.63
C SER A 445 21.73 -18.52 -29.55
N SER A 446 21.87 -19.72 -28.98
CA SER A 446 22.08 -20.94 -29.77
C SER A 446 20.80 -21.59 -30.32
N GLY A 447 19.61 -21.15 -29.91
CA GLY A 447 18.36 -21.64 -30.51
C GLY A 447 17.07 -21.50 -29.70
N ALA A 448 17.13 -21.09 -28.43
CA ALA A 448 15.93 -21.02 -27.56
C ALA A 448 14.90 -19.96 -28.01
N LEU A 449 15.34 -18.94 -28.76
CA LEU A 449 14.48 -17.87 -29.30
C LEU A 449 13.74 -18.25 -30.59
N SER A 450 13.97 -19.43 -31.17
CA SER A 450 13.31 -19.81 -32.41
C SER A 450 11.78 -19.83 -32.23
N VAL A 451 11.08 -18.88 -32.86
CA VAL A 451 9.61 -18.76 -32.85
C VAL A 451 9.06 -19.44 -34.09
N SER A 452 8.21 -20.47 -33.90
CA SER A 452 7.39 -21.00 -34.99
C SER A 452 6.32 -19.95 -35.33
N HIS A 453 6.13 -19.64 -36.61
CA HIS A 453 5.19 -18.60 -37.04
C HIS A 453 3.75 -18.94 -36.60
N GLY A 454 3.06 -17.99 -35.94
CA GLY A 454 1.60 -17.99 -35.81
C GLY A 454 1.01 -18.12 -34.40
N GLU A 455 1.78 -18.47 -33.36
CA GLU A 455 1.23 -18.68 -32.02
C GLU A 455 1.43 -17.48 -31.07
N GLU A 456 0.32 -16.88 -30.60
CA GLU A 456 0.35 -15.77 -29.64
C GLU A 456 0.94 -16.19 -28.28
N SER A 457 0.68 -17.42 -27.85
CA SER A 457 1.21 -18.02 -26.61
C SER A 457 2.74 -18.04 -26.59
N VAL A 458 3.37 -18.44 -27.70
CA VAL A 458 4.83 -18.44 -27.90
C VAL A 458 5.37 -17.02 -27.80
N THR A 459 4.71 -16.06 -28.45
CA THR A 459 5.11 -14.65 -28.42
C THR A 459 5.11 -14.11 -26.98
N ARG A 460 4.08 -14.44 -26.18
CA ARG A 460 4.01 -14.05 -24.77
C ARG A 460 5.11 -14.71 -23.91
N GLN A 461 5.46 -15.97 -24.16
CA GLN A 461 6.57 -16.64 -23.47
C GLN A 461 7.92 -16.00 -23.79
N VAL A 462 8.18 -15.66 -25.05
CA VAL A 462 9.40 -14.94 -25.45
C VAL A 462 9.45 -13.55 -24.81
N GLY A 463 8.31 -12.85 -24.72
CA GLY A 463 8.21 -11.58 -23.98
C GLY A 463 8.57 -11.71 -22.49
N ARG A 464 8.17 -12.81 -21.84
CA ARG A 464 8.59 -13.13 -20.45
C ARG A 464 10.09 -13.38 -20.34
N LEU A 465 10.66 -14.12 -21.28
CA LEU A 465 12.11 -14.36 -21.32
C LEU A 465 12.89 -13.04 -21.46
N PHE A 466 12.47 -12.15 -22.35
CA PHE A 466 13.03 -10.81 -22.48
C PHE A 466 12.83 -9.96 -21.21
N SER A 467 11.72 -10.13 -20.50
CA SER A 467 11.50 -9.47 -19.21
C SER A 467 12.49 -9.95 -18.14
N ALA A 468 12.76 -11.25 -18.06
CA ALA A 468 13.76 -11.81 -17.14
C ALA A 468 15.18 -11.34 -17.49
N LEU A 469 15.53 -11.28 -18.79
CA LEU A 469 16.79 -10.68 -19.25
C LEU A 469 16.89 -9.19 -18.86
N ALA A 470 15.81 -8.42 -19.06
CA ALA A 470 15.75 -7.02 -18.66
C ALA A 470 15.93 -6.84 -17.13
N ASN A 471 15.37 -7.76 -16.34
CA ASN A 471 15.59 -7.80 -14.90
C ASN A 471 17.07 -8.02 -14.56
N CYS A 472 17.75 -8.96 -15.24
CA CYS A 472 19.19 -9.16 -15.11
C CYS A 472 19.97 -7.89 -15.46
N VAL A 473 19.69 -7.26 -16.60
CA VAL A 473 20.30 -6.00 -17.03
C VAL A 473 20.19 -4.94 -15.94
N SER A 474 19.02 -4.83 -15.29
CA SER A 474 18.81 -3.90 -14.18
C SER A 474 19.67 -4.22 -12.96
N VAL A 475 19.69 -5.49 -12.51
CA VAL A 475 20.49 -5.93 -11.36
C VAL A 475 21.99 -5.68 -11.59
N PHE A 476 22.48 -5.93 -12.80
CA PHE A 476 23.88 -5.74 -13.19
C PHE A 476 24.18 -4.37 -13.81
N LYS A 477 23.31 -3.37 -13.60
CA LYS A 477 23.51 -1.96 -13.99
C LYS A 477 23.92 -1.75 -15.46
N GLY A 478 23.37 -2.55 -16.38
CA GLY A 478 23.59 -2.39 -17.81
C GLY A 478 24.70 -3.26 -18.43
N LYS A 479 25.48 -4.03 -17.67
CA LYS A 479 26.60 -4.81 -18.22
C LYS A 479 26.19 -5.79 -19.35
N THR A 480 25.00 -6.37 -19.26
CA THR A 480 24.53 -7.43 -20.17
C THR A 480 23.60 -6.95 -21.28
N TRP A 481 23.36 -5.64 -21.40
CA TRP A 481 22.35 -5.13 -22.33
C TRP A 481 22.74 -5.22 -23.81
N THR A 482 24.04 -5.38 -24.13
CA THR A 482 24.53 -5.54 -25.50
C THR A 482 24.05 -6.87 -26.07
N ALA A 483 24.09 -7.92 -25.25
CA ALA A 483 23.51 -9.20 -25.55
C ALA A 483 21.97 -9.12 -25.66
N LEU A 484 21.31 -8.35 -24.79
CA LEU A 484 19.86 -8.14 -24.93
C LEU A 484 19.50 -7.48 -26.27
N ILE A 485 20.28 -6.48 -26.71
CA ILE A 485 20.10 -5.81 -28.00
C ILE A 485 20.37 -6.76 -29.17
N SER A 486 21.43 -7.59 -29.11
CA SER A 486 21.69 -8.57 -30.17
C SER A 486 20.55 -9.58 -30.27
N LEU A 487 20.09 -10.13 -29.15
CA LEU A 487 18.95 -11.05 -29.11
C LEU A 487 17.65 -10.43 -29.64
N LEU A 488 17.41 -9.14 -29.36
CA LEU A 488 16.28 -8.41 -29.95
C LEU A 488 16.41 -8.25 -31.47
N THR A 489 17.64 -8.02 -31.95
CA THR A 489 17.94 -7.90 -33.38
C THR A 489 17.71 -9.24 -34.06
N ASP A 490 18.12 -10.33 -33.44
CA ASP A 490 17.91 -11.70 -33.96
C ASP A 490 16.42 -12.09 -33.94
N ALA A 491 15.65 -11.62 -32.96
CA ALA A 491 14.20 -11.87 -32.84
C ALA A 491 13.33 -11.01 -33.78
N SER A 492 13.93 -10.16 -34.62
CA SER A 492 13.26 -9.08 -35.36
C SER A 492 12.41 -9.50 -36.57
N HIS A 493 12.22 -10.80 -36.81
CA HIS A 493 11.50 -11.30 -38.00
C HIS A 493 10.03 -10.84 -38.09
N SER A 494 9.41 -10.39 -36.99
CA SER A 494 8.05 -9.84 -36.97
C SER A 494 7.99 -8.50 -36.22
N PRO A 495 7.64 -7.38 -36.88
CA PRO A 495 7.52 -6.08 -36.24
C PRO A 495 6.54 -6.05 -35.06
N SER A 496 5.41 -6.77 -35.16
CA SER A 496 4.40 -6.80 -34.09
C SER A 496 4.88 -7.50 -32.81
N HIS A 497 5.81 -8.44 -32.93
CA HIS A 497 6.40 -9.13 -31.78
C HIS A 497 7.43 -8.25 -31.07
N LEU A 498 8.24 -7.51 -31.84
CA LEU A 498 9.18 -6.53 -31.30
C LEU A 498 8.47 -5.49 -30.42
N ASP A 499 7.28 -5.03 -30.83
CA ASP A 499 6.44 -4.12 -30.03
C ASP A 499 6.14 -4.66 -28.63
N LEU A 500 5.76 -5.93 -28.56
CA LEU A 500 5.49 -6.60 -27.28
C LEU A 500 6.76 -6.73 -26.45
N TYR A 501 7.88 -7.13 -27.06
CA TYR A 501 9.15 -7.32 -26.36
C TYR A 501 9.71 -6.02 -25.80
N PHE A 502 9.77 -4.95 -26.59
CA PHE A 502 10.19 -3.64 -26.11
C PHE A 502 9.30 -3.16 -24.96
N ARG A 503 7.98 -3.33 -25.08
CA ARG A 503 7.04 -2.92 -24.04
C ARG A 503 7.30 -3.63 -22.72
N ASP A 504 7.59 -4.91 -22.75
CA ASP A 504 7.84 -5.71 -21.56
C ASP A 504 9.23 -5.42 -20.96
N ILE A 505 10.26 -5.27 -21.80
CA ILE A 505 11.61 -4.84 -21.39
C ILE A 505 11.57 -3.47 -20.70
N PHE A 506 10.98 -2.45 -21.33
CA PHE A 506 10.94 -1.11 -20.75
C PHE A 506 10.05 -1.02 -19.51
N ARG A 507 8.99 -1.84 -19.42
CA ARG A 507 8.20 -1.95 -18.20
C ARG A 507 9.06 -2.48 -17.05
N GLN A 508 9.86 -3.52 -17.30
CA GLN A 508 10.73 -4.09 -16.28
C GLN A 508 11.86 -3.12 -15.89
N LEU A 509 12.60 -2.59 -16.87
CA LEU A 509 13.69 -1.63 -16.63
C LEU A 509 13.16 -0.37 -15.95
N GLY A 510 12.08 0.23 -16.46
CA GLY A 510 11.52 1.47 -15.93
C GLY A 510 11.00 1.35 -14.50
N THR A 511 10.51 0.17 -14.10
CA THR A 511 10.06 -0.07 -12.72
C THR A 511 11.22 -0.13 -11.73
N ARG A 512 12.39 -0.62 -12.15
CA ARG A 512 13.58 -0.78 -11.31
C ARG A 512 14.49 0.44 -11.34
N ASP A 513 14.84 0.90 -12.54
CA ASP A 513 15.73 2.03 -12.80
C ASP A 513 15.29 2.79 -14.07
N PRO A 514 14.53 3.90 -13.93
CA PRO A 514 14.11 4.73 -15.05
C PRO A 514 15.25 5.30 -15.89
N GLN A 515 16.41 5.55 -15.28
CA GLN A 515 17.58 6.10 -15.99
C GLN A 515 18.24 5.04 -16.85
N LEU A 516 18.34 3.81 -16.35
CA LEU A 516 18.83 2.69 -17.14
C LEU A 516 17.90 2.39 -18.33
N ALA A 517 16.58 2.43 -18.11
CA ALA A 517 15.61 2.29 -19.20
C ALA A 517 15.79 3.35 -20.29
N TYR A 518 16.07 4.60 -19.91
CA TYR A 518 16.35 5.67 -20.87
C TYR A 518 17.66 5.45 -21.63
N ARG A 519 18.74 5.05 -20.95
CA ARG A 519 20.00 4.76 -21.62
C ARG A 519 19.86 3.59 -22.60
N PHE A 520 19.14 2.54 -22.20
CA PHE A 520 18.82 1.42 -23.08
C PHE A 520 18.02 1.88 -24.31
N TYR A 521 17.04 2.75 -24.13
CA TYR A 521 16.30 3.38 -25.23
C TYR A 521 17.23 4.12 -26.20
N SER A 522 18.12 4.99 -25.69
CA SER A 522 19.08 5.73 -26.49
C SER A 522 20.05 4.80 -27.25
N ASP A 523 20.52 3.74 -26.60
CA ASP A 523 21.42 2.76 -27.21
C ASP A 523 20.73 1.98 -28.34
N CYS A 524 19.47 1.57 -28.16
CA CYS A 524 18.66 0.96 -29.22
C CYS A 524 18.57 1.88 -30.46
N LEU A 525 18.26 3.17 -30.25
CA LEU A 525 18.21 4.14 -31.35
C LEU A 525 19.56 4.34 -32.02
N SER A 526 20.65 4.40 -31.25
CA SER A 526 22.01 4.57 -31.78
C SER A 526 22.46 3.41 -32.68
N ARG A 527 21.89 2.22 -32.47
CA ARG A 527 22.15 1.00 -33.24
C ARG A 527 21.15 0.79 -34.39
N GLY A 528 20.27 1.76 -34.65
CA GLY A 528 19.29 1.68 -35.72
C GLY A 528 18.07 0.80 -35.42
N LEU A 529 17.84 0.42 -34.16
CA LEU A 529 16.61 -0.29 -33.79
C LEU A 529 15.45 0.70 -33.65
N THR A 530 14.37 0.43 -34.39
CA THR A 530 13.14 1.21 -34.30
C THR A 530 12.42 0.87 -32.98
N VAL A 531 12.45 1.78 -32.01
CA VAL A 531 11.71 1.61 -30.76
C VAL A 531 10.25 2.03 -30.95
N PRO A 532 9.29 1.15 -30.62
CA PRO A 532 7.88 1.41 -30.82
C PRO A 532 7.38 2.59 -29.97
N PRO A 533 6.40 3.35 -30.48
CA PRO A 533 5.88 4.52 -29.78
C PRO A 533 5.35 4.21 -28.38
N GLU A 534 4.60 3.11 -28.23
CA GLU A 534 3.98 2.66 -26.98
C GLU A 534 5.02 2.26 -25.94
N ALA A 535 6.12 1.64 -26.38
CA ALA A 535 7.26 1.29 -25.56
C ALA A 535 7.99 2.54 -25.05
N SER A 536 8.20 3.53 -25.92
CA SER A 536 8.80 4.83 -25.58
C SER A 536 7.98 5.57 -24.52
N LEU A 537 6.64 5.50 -24.59
CA LEU A 537 5.77 6.09 -23.58
C LEU A 537 5.99 5.51 -22.18
N ILE A 538 6.29 4.21 -22.06
CA ILE A 538 6.57 3.57 -20.77
C ILE A 538 7.84 4.17 -20.16
N VAL A 539 8.90 4.34 -20.96
CA VAL A 539 10.15 4.99 -20.49
C VAL A 539 9.86 6.39 -19.97
N VAL A 540 9.10 7.19 -20.72
CA VAL A 540 8.74 8.55 -20.30
C VAL A 540 7.88 8.56 -19.04
N GLN A 541 6.94 7.61 -18.90
CA GLN A 541 6.14 7.45 -17.68
C GLN A 541 7.04 7.25 -16.45
N HIS A 542 7.98 6.33 -16.54
CA HIS A 542 8.89 6.01 -15.46
C HIS A 542 9.88 7.15 -15.17
N LEU A 543 10.40 7.84 -16.19
CA LEU A 543 11.24 9.04 -16.02
C LEU A 543 10.46 10.18 -15.34
N ALA A 544 9.21 10.41 -15.74
CA ALA A 544 8.36 11.44 -15.13
C ALA A 544 8.01 11.09 -13.67
N LEU A 545 7.76 9.80 -13.37
CA LEU A 545 7.59 9.30 -12.00
C LEU A 545 8.85 9.54 -11.16
N GLY A 546 10.03 9.30 -11.74
CA GLY A 546 11.33 9.58 -11.15
C GLY A 546 11.78 11.04 -11.19
N GLN A 547 10.90 11.98 -11.61
CA GLN A 547 11.18 13.42 -11.73
C GLN A 547 12.42 13.78 -12.56
N SER A 548 12.77 12.92 -13.53
CA SER A 548 13.92 13.09 -14.42
C SER A 548 13.56 14.00 -15.59
N TRP A 549 13.24 15.26 -15.27
CA TRP A 549 12.60 16.21 -16.20
C TRP A 549 13.46 16.59 -17.41
N ASN A 550 14.79 16.54 -17.28
CA ASN A 550 15.69 16.85 -18.39
C ASN A 550 15.53 15.83 -19.53
N GLN A 551 15.53 14.54 -19.20
CA GLN A 551 15.34 13.45 -20.15
C GLN A 551 13.94 13.49 -20.76
N VAL A 552 12.90 13.73 -19.94
CA VAL A 552 11.52 13.89 -20.44
C VAL A 552 11.42 15.06 -21.43
N THR A 553 12.20 16.13 -21.24
CA THR A 553 12.25 17.27 -22.17
C THR A 553 12.80 16.85 -23.54
N MET A 554 13.82 15.99 -23.58
CA MET A 554 14.39 15.49 -24.83
C MET A 554 13.35 14.72 -25.65
N PHE A 555 12.56 13.84 -25.00
CA PHE A 555 11.47 13.14 -25.67
C PHE A 555 10.42 14.07 -26.29
N LEU A 556 10.13 15.21 -25.65
CA LEU A 556 9.18 16.20 -26.20
C LEU A 556 9.72 16.86 -27.48
N GLN A 557 11.04 16.95 -27.62
CA GLN A 557 11.69 17.56 -28.78
C GLN A 557 11.83 16.57 -29.93
N GLU A 558 12.19 15.32 -29.63
CA GLU A 558 12.52 14.28 -30.62
C GLU A 558 11.26 13.61 -31.22
N ASN A 559 10.23 13.34 -30.42
CA ASN A 559 9.13 12.47 -30.83
C ASN A 559 7.81 13.22 -31.12
N ARG A 560 7.74 13.90 -32.27
CA ARG A 560 6.54 14.67 -32.68
C ARG A 560 5.28 13.82 -32.83
N THR A 561 5.41 12.58 -33.30
CA THR A 561 4.29 11.63 -33.49
C THR A 561 3.61 11.27 -32.16
N LEU A 562 4.41 11.07 -31.12
CA LEU A 562 3.97 10.71 -29.76
C LEU A 562 3.55 11.89 -28.90
N LEU A 563 3.79 13.13 -29.36
CA LEU A 563 3.68 14.31 -28.54
C LEU A 563 2.34 14.41 -27.80
N LYS A 564 1.23 14.02 -28.45
CA LYS A 564 -0.11 14.00 -27.84
C LYS A 564 -0.16 13.07 -26.62
N GLN A 565 0.27 11.81 -26.76
CA GLN A 565 0.21 10.80 -25.70
C GLN A 565 1.22 11.12 -24.58
N LEU A 566 2.40 11.65 -24.95
CA LEU A 566 3.41 12.15 -24.00
C LEU A 566 2.83 13.28 -23.14
N LEU A 567 2.22 14.30 -23.76
CA LEU A 567 1.60 15.41 -23.04
C LEU A 567 0.47 14.92 -22.13
N VAL A 568 -0.38 13.99 -22.58
CA VAL A 568 -1.43 13.38 -21.73
C VAL A 568 -0.82 12.72 -20.51
N THR A 569 0.24 11.94 -20.71
CA THR A 569 0.94 11.23 -19.64
C THR A 569 1.57 12.19 -18.64
N ILE A 570 2.38 13.14 -19.12
CA ILE A 570 3.10 14.12 -18.32
C ILE A 570 2.12 14.96 -17.51
N LEU A 571 1.09 15.52 -18.15
CA LEU A 571 0.12 16.38 -17.46
C LEU A 571 -0.71 15.58 -16.45
N SER A 572 -1.06 14.33 -16.78
CA SER A 572 -1.74 13.43 -15.85
C SER A 572 -0.87 13.12 -14.64
N MET A 573 0.44 12.98 -14.84
CA MET A 573 1.42 12.83 -13.77
C MET A 573 1.46 14.06 -12.87
N PHE A 574 1.48 15.28 -13.39
CA PHE A 574 1.37 16.50 -12.55
C PHE A 574 0.07 16.55 -11.75
N ARG A 575 -1.03 16.09 -12.33
CA ARG A 575 -2.33 16.03 -11.65
C ARG A 575 -2.33 15.00 -10.50
N THR A 576 -1.79 13.80 -10.73
CA THR A 576 -1.77 12.72 -9.73
C THR A 576 -0.75 13.01 -8.63
N SER A 577 0.44 13.51 -8.99
CA SER A 577 1.51 13.91 -8.06
C SER A 577 1.27 15.25 -7.39
N ARG A 578 0.40 16.12 -7.90
CA ARG A 578 0.11 17.45 -7.32
C ARG A 578 1.34 18.35 -7.08
N HIS A 579 2.37 18.27 -7.92
CA HIS A 579 3.51 19.20 -7.81
C HIS A 579 3.03 20.67 -7.92
N GLU A 580 3.48 21.55 -7.01
CA GLU A 580 3.14 22.98 -7.03
C GLU A 580 4.02 23.79 -8.00
N SER A 581 5.24 23.29 -8.28
CA SER A 581 6.23 23.87 -9.17
C SER A 581 7.09 22.74 -9.77
N THR A 582 7.81 23.03 -10.85
CA THR A 582 8.75 22.10 -11.50
C THR A 582 10.01 22.85 -11.95
N ASN A 583 10.96 22.12 -12.55
CA ASN A 583 12.13 22.68 -13.19
C ASN A 583 11.71 23.70 -14.29
N PRO A 584 12.19 24.95 -14.27
CA PRO A 584 11.75 25.98 -15.23
C PRO A 584 11.96 25.60 -16.70
N PRO A 585 13.15 25.15 -17.15
CA PRO A 585 13.35 24.63 -18.52
C PRO A 585 12.29 23.61 -18.96
N PHE A 586 11.98 22.63 -18.11
CA PHE A 586 10.96 21.63 -18.41
C PHE A 586 9.55 22.25 -18.51
N ALA A 587 9.17 23.11 -17.56
CA ALA A 587 7.88 23.80 -17.61
C ALA A 587 7.71 24.63 -18.90
N LYS A 588 8.79 25.29 -19.34
CA LYS A 588 8.83 26.02 -20.60
C LYS A 588 8.63 25.09 -21.80
N ALA A 589 9.41 24.01 -21.88
CA ALA A 589 9.34 23.07 -23.00
C ALA A 589 7.95 22.41 -23.13
N VAL A 590 7.33 22.01 -22.01
CA VAL A 590 5.95 21.50 -22.02
C VAL A 590 4.97 22.60 -22.46
N GLY A 591 5.16 23.84 -21.99
CA GLY A 591 4.34 24.99 -22.39
C GLY A 591 4.40 25.27 -23.88
N GLU A 592 5.60 25.29 -24.45
CA GLU A 592 5.86 25.49 -25.88
C GLU A 592 5.28 24.35 -26.72
N ALA A 593 5.46 23.10 -26.29
CA ALA A 593 4.87 21.94 -26.94
C ALA A 593 3.34 21.98 -26.93
N LEU A 594 2.74 22.42 -25.82
CA LEU A 594 1.28 22.61 -25.72
C LEU A 594 0.79 23.73 -26.63
N LEU A 595 1.50 24.86 -26.67
CA LEU A 595 1.19 25.96 -27.57
C LEU A 595 1.28 25.54 -29.03
N ALA A 596 2.38 24.91 -29.43
CA ALA A 596 2.58 24.44 -30.79
C ALA A 596 1.50 23.43 -31.20
N ARG A 597 1.12 22.52 -30.30
CA ARG A 597 0.12 21.50 -30.60
C ARG A 597 -1.30 22.05 -30.66
N PHE A 598 -1.69 22.93 -29.74
CA PHE A 598 -3.08 23.38 -29.58
C PHE A 598 -3.38 24.76 -30.18
N SER A 599 -2.44 25.38 -30.88
CA SER A 599 -2.68 26.58 -31.70
C SER A 599 -3.50 26.23 -32.95
N GLY A 600 -4.79 25.92 -32.77
CA GLY A 600 -5.73 25.64 -33.86
C GLY A 600 -6.41 24.27 -33.82
N THR A 601 -6.03 23.39 -32.89
CA THR A 601 -6.67 22.08 -32.73
C THR A 601 -7.50 21.99 -31.45
N TYR A 602 -8.62 21.26 -31.49
CA TYR A 602 -9.44 20.98 -30.31
C TYR A 602 -8.67 20.20 -29.23
N VAL A 603 -8.90 20.55 -27.96
CA VAL A 603 -8.26 19.93 -26.80
C VAL A 603 -9.07 18.70 -26.37
N PRO A 604 -8.50 17.49 -26.39
CA PRO A 604 -9.18 16.29 -25.90
C PRO A 604 -9.68 16.44 -24.46
N ASP A 605 -10.89 15.95 -24.17
CA ASP A 605 -11.51 16.10 -22.84
C ASP A 605 -10.68 15.48 -21.70
N GLN A 606 -9.94 14.41 -22.00
CA GLN A 606 -8.99 13.79 -21.05
C GLN A 606 -7.92 14.77 -20.54
N LEU A 607 -7.58 15.80 -21.32
CA LEU A 607 -6.60 16.84 -20.96
C LEU A 607 -7.20 18.02 -20.20
N LYS A 608 -8.53 18.13 -20.09
CA LYS A 608 -9.23 19.24 -19.43
C LYS A 608 -8.68 19.54 -18.03
N TYR A 609 -8.70 18.53 -17.16
CA TYR A 609 -8.24 18.69 -15.78
C TYR A 609 -6.72 18.70 -15.61
N PRO A 610 -5.95 17.85 -16.32
CA PRO A 610 -4.49 17.96 -16.33
C PRO A 610 -3.98 19.36 -16.69
N LEU A 611 -4.53 20.00 -17.73
CA LEU A 611 -4.17 21.36 -18.14
C LEU A 611 -4.55 22.41 -17.10
N GLN A 612 -5.76 22.32 -16.53
CA GLN A 612 -6.18 23.19 -15.42
C GLN A 612 -5.25 23.10 -14.21
N PHE A 613 -4.64 21.93 -13.99
CA PHE A 613 -3.68 21.75 -12.91
C PHE A 613 -2.31 22.34 -13.26
N PHE A 614 -1.83 22.10 -14.48
CA PHE A 614 -0.49 22.45 -14.92
C PHE A 614 -0.27 23.95 -15.16
N LEU A 615 -1.29 24.69 -15.61
CA LEU A 615 -1.16 26.14 -15.86
C LEU A 615 -0.67 26.94 -14.62
N PRO A 616 -1.24 26.74 -13.40
CA PRO A 616 -0.65 27.29 -12.18
C PRO A 616 0.79 26.84 -11.87
N VAL A 617 1.17 25.61 -12.24
CA VAL A 617 2.53 25.07 -12.04
C VAL A 617 3.53 25.81 -12.93
N MET A 618 3.18 26.11 -14.18
CA MET A 618 4.01 26.92 -15.07
C MET A 618 4.27 28.32 -14.49
N ILE A 619 3.23 28.98 -13.97
CA ILE A 619 3.34 30.28 -13.30
C ILE A 619 4.28 30.19 -12.09
N ALA A 620 4.12 29.14 -11.29
CA ALA A 620 4.97 28.89 -10.12
C ALA A 620 6.41 28.53 -10.47
N SER A 621 6.65 28.06 -11.70
CA SER A 621 7.97 27.71 -12.24
C SER A 621 8.57 28.85 -13.07
N HIS A 622 8.13 30.10 -12.83
CA HIS A 622 8.65 31.32 -13.47
C HIS A 622 8.32 31.51 -14.96
N HIS A 623 7.29 30.83 -15.49
CA HIS A 623 6.78 31.03 -16.86
C HIS A 623 5.33 31.56 -16.88
N PRO A 624 5.05 32.72 -16.26
CA PRO A 624 3.68 33.24 -16.15
C PRO A 624 3.12 33.76 -17.48
N TYR A 625 3.97 34.26 -18.39
CA TYR A 625 3.52 34.83 -19.66
C TYR A 625 3.05 33.72 -20.60
N GLU A 626 3.87 32.69 -20.77
CA GLU A 626 3.62 31.52 -21.60
C GLU A 626 2.38 30.75 -21.09
N ALA A 627 2.20 30.66 -19.76
CA ALA A 627 1.00 30.07 -19.18
C ALA A 627 -0.28 30.86 -19.52
N VAL A 628 -0.22 32.19 -19.50
CA VAL A 628 -1.38 33.03 -19.86
C VAL A 628 -1.65 32.98 -21.37
N GLN A 629 -0.60 33.00 -22.19
CA GLN A 629 -0.71 32.82 -23.63
C GLN A 629 -1.34 31.46 -23.98
N LEU A 630 -0.92 30.38 -23.33
CA LEU A 630 -1.51 29.06 -23.51
C LEU A 630 -2.98 29.05 -23.08
N LEU A 631 -3.32 29.66 -21.94
CA LEU A 631 -4.72 29.80 -21.52
C LEU A 631 -5.57 30.53 -22.57
N GLU A 632 -5.04 31.58 -23.22
CA GLU A 632 -5.74 32.30 -24.28
C GLU A 632 -6.02 31.43 -25.50
N VAL A 633 -5.01 30.67 -25.96
CA VAL A 633 -5.16 29.74 -27.07
C VAL A 633 -6.21 28.68 -26.75
N LEU A 634 -6.14 28.08 -25.55
CA LEU A 634 -7.10 27.06 -25.12
C LEU A 634 -8.53 27.62 -25.04
N LEU A 635 -8.71 28.86 -24.55
CA LEU A 635 -10.02 29.49 -24.48
C LEU A 635 -10.63 29.81 -25.84
N ARG A 636 -9.82 30.13 -26.85
CA ARG A 636 -10.31 30.31 -28.23
C ARG A 636 -10.88 29.01 -28.80
N THR A 637 -10.23 27.88 -28.49
CA THR A 637 -10.67 26.56 -28.98
C THR A 637 -11.84 25.97 -28.19
N ASN A 638 -11.87 26.15 -26.86
CA ASN A 638 -12.92 25.59 -26.00
C ASN A 638 -13.16 26.46 -24.75
N PRO A 639 -14.08 27.44 -24.80
CA PRO A 639 -14.37 28.34 -23.67
C PRO A 639 -14.94 27.61 -22.44
N ILE A 640 -15.69 26.52 -22.63
CA ILE A 640 -16.38 25.76 -21.58
C ILE A 640 -15.40 24.89 -20.76
N MET A 641 -14.16 24.73 -21.25
CA MET A 641 -13.13 23.95 -20.60
C MET A 641 -12.78 24.45 -19.19
N PHE A 642 -12.90 25.76 -18.93
CA PHE A 642 -12.47 26.36 -17.67
C PHE A 642 -13.64 26.81 -16.80
N SER A 643 -13.47 26.71 -15.48
CA SER A 643 -14.47 27.13 -14.49
C SER A 643 -14.11 28.49 -13.87
N PRO A 644 -15.08 29.25 -13.29
CA PRO A 644 -14.77 30.50 -12.60
C PRO A 644 -13.78 30.29 -11.44
N ARG A 645 -13.88 29.14 -10.76
CA ARG A 645 -12.97 28.74 -9.69
C ARG A 645 -11.54 28.56 -10.19
N PHE A 646 -11.36 28.01 -11.39
CA PHE A 646 -10.06 27.87 -12.02
C PHE A 646 -9.43 29.25 -12.32
N PHE A 647 -10.17 30.18 -12.93
CA PHE A 647 -9.66 31.54 -13.19
C PHE A 647 -9.18 32.23 -11.91
N LEU A 648 -9.96 32.15 -10.83
CA LEU A 648 -9.56 32.68 -9.53
C LEU A 648 -8.29 32.03 -8.99
N ARG A 649 -8.09 30.73 -9.22
CA ARG A 649 -6.86 30.03 -8.83
C ARG A 649 -5.67 30.59 -9.59
N VAL A 650 -5.76 30.71 -10.92
CA VAL A 650 -4.69 31.27 -11.77
C VAL A 650 -4.37 32.71 -11.38
N ILE A 651 -5.39 33.57 -11.21
CA ILE A 651 -5.24 34.95 -10.76
C ILE A 651 -4.50 35.02 -9.41
N ARG A 652 -4.91 34.21 -8.43
CA ARG A 652 -4.23 34.17 -7.12
C ARG A 652 -2.79 33.70 -7.24
N THR A 653 -2.51 32.73 -8.10
CA THR A 653 -1.13 32.27 -8.36
C THR A 653 -0.29 33.38 -8.98
N LEU A 654 -0.78 34.06 -10.03
CA LEU A 654 -0.10 35.20 -10.65
C LEU A 654 0.20 36.30 -9.63
N LEU A 655 -0.77 36.65 -8.80
CA LEU A 655 -0.59 37.67 -7.74
C LEU A 655 0.42 37.23 -6.67
N ARG A 656 0.44 35.94 -6.30
CA ARG A 656 1.46 35.38 -5.40
C ARG A 656 2.87 35.53 -5.97
N TYR A 657 3.03 35.37 -7.28
CA TYR A 657 4.30 35.55 -8.00
C TYR A 657 4.51 36.97 -8.54
N ARG A 658 3.77 37.96 -8.00
CA ARG A 658 3.92 39.40 -8.32
C ARG A 658 3.70 39.75 -9.80
N GLN A 659 2.77 39.07 -10.46
CA GLN A 659 2.38 39.31 -11.85
C GLN A 659 0.95 39.91 -11.97
N PRO A 660 0.69 41.12 -11.42
CA PRO A 660 -0.66 41.64 -11.34
C PRO A 660 -1.24 42.09 -12.69
N ALA A 661 -0.40 42.51 -13.66
CA ALA A 661 -0.85 42.86 -15.00
C ALA A 661 -1.43 41.64 -15.74
N LEU A 662 -0.71 40.52 -15.70
CA LEU A 662 -1.18 39.24 -16.25
C LEU A 662 -2.43 38.73 -15.53
N ALA A 663 -2.55 38.96 -14.21
CA ALA A 663 -3.75 38.59 -13.46
C ALA A 663 -5.00 39.35 -13.96
N ILE A 664 -4.86 40.63 -14.29
CA ILE A 664 -5.94 41.41 -14.90
C ILE A 664 -6.26 40.92 -16.32
N ARG A 665 -5.24 40.59 -17.11
CA ARG A 665 -5.42 39.99 -18.43
C ARG A 665 -6.26 38.71 -18.33
N VAL A 666 -5.92 37.80 -17.41
CA VAL A 666 -6.69 36.57 -17.16
C VAL A 666 -8.12 36.85 -16.71
N LEU A 667 -8.35 37.88 -15.88
CA LEU A 667 -9.70 38.30 -15.52
C LEU A 667 -10.48 38.78 -16.74
N GLY A 668 -9.85 39.58 -17.62
CA GLY A 668 -10.47 40.03 -18.87
C GLY A 668 -10.89 38.86 -19.77
N LEU A 669 -10.06 37.82 -19.86
CA LEU A 669 -10.42 36.58 -20.57
C LEU A 669 -11.62 35.90 -19.92
N ALA A 670 -11.63 35.77 -18.59
CA ALA A 670 -12.75 35.16 -17.87
C ALA A 670 -14.06 35.93 -18.06
N VAL A 671 -14.01 37.27 -18.09
CA VAL A 671 -15.18 38.12 -18.34
C VAL A 671 -15.75 37.86 -19.73
N LYS A 672 -14.90 37.81 -20.76
CA LYS A 672 -15.31 37.46 -22.13
C LYS A 672 -15.92 36.06 -22.20
N THR A 673 -15.32 35.07 -21.53
CA THR A 673 -15.82 33.68 -21.52
C THR A 673 -17.19 33.53 -20.85
N TYR A 674 -17.54 34.39 -19.90
CA TYR A 674 -18.80 34.34 -19.16
C TYR A 674 -19.71 35.54 -19.46
N GLU A 675 -19.58 36.13 -20.65
CA GLU A 675 -20.47 37.18 -21.11
C GLU A 675 -21.94 36.73 -20.98
N GLY A 676 -22.81 37.62 -20.49
CA GLY A 676 -24.19 37.30 -20.12
C GLY A 676 -24.38 36.70 -18.72
N LYS A 677 -23.32 36.31 -17.99
CA LYS A 677 -23.42 35.79 -16.60
C LYS A 677 -22.93 36.80 -15.57
N SER A 678 -23.65 37.91 -15.43
CA SER A 678 -23.36 39.05 -14.53
C SER A 678 -22.96 38.65 -13.11
N SER A 679 -23.64 37.67 -12.50
CA SER A 679 -23.37 37.23 -11.13
C SER A 679 -21.97 36.60 -10.97
N VAL A 680 -21.56 35.78 -11.95
CA VAL A 680 -20.25 35.11 -11.98
C VAL A 680 -19.14 36.13 -12.22
N ILE A 681 -19.33 37.03 -13.19
CA ILE A 681 -18.39 38.11 -13.51
C ILE A 681 -18.15 38.97 -12.27
N ASN A 682 -19.22 39.44 -11.61
CA ASN A 682 -19.09 40.29 -10.44
C ASN A 682 -18.41 39.58 -9.27
N ASP A 683 -18.63 38.28 -9.07
CA ASP A 683 -17.89 37.50 -8.07
C ASP A 683 -16.39 37.37 -8.39
N LEU A 684 -16.05 37.11 -9.66
CA LEU A 684 -14.67 37.04 -10.15
C LEU A 684 -13.94 38.37 -9.95
N VAL A 685 -14.53 39.47 -10.41
CA VAL A 685 -14.00 40.83 -10.29
C VAL A 685 -13.78 41.16 -8.81
N ARG A 686 -14.79 40.93 -7.96
CA ARG A 686 -14.71 41.19 -6.51
C ARG A 686 -13.57 40.43 -5.84
N LYS A 687 -13.48 39.12 -6.07
CA LYS A 687 -12.42 38.29 -5.47
C LYS A 687 -11.04 38.67 -6.01
N THR A 688 -10.95 39.13 -7.25
CA THR A 688 -9.71 39.64 -7.85
C THR A 688 -9.30 40.98 -7.25
N LYS A 689 -10.23 41.93 -7.07
CA LYS A 689 -10.01 43.19 -6.33
C LYS A 689 -9.45 42.90 -4.95
N GLN A 690 -10.08 41.98 -4.19
CA GLN A 690 -9.61 41.58 -2.87
C GLN A 690 -8.19 40.99 -2.91
N ALA A 691 -7.89 40.15 -3.91
CA ALA A 691 -6.56 39.57 -4.07
C ALA A 691 -5.50 40.62 -4.44
N LEU A 692 -5.82 41.60 -5.29
CA LEU A 692 -4.95 42.72 -5.64
C LEU A 692 -4.63 43.61 -4.43
N VAL A 693 -5.63 43.93 -3.60
CA VAL A 693 -5.42 44.67 -2.33
C VAL A 693 -4.44 43.91 -1.44
N ARG A 694 -4.61 42.58 -1.31
CA ARG A 694 -3.71 41.74 -0.50
C ARG A 694 -2.29 41.67 -1.07
N ALA A 695 -2.16 41.70 -2.40
CA ALA A 695 -0.87 41.73 -3.09
C ALA A 695 -0.22 43.13 -3.11
N GLY A 696 -0.91 44.17 -2.64
CA GLY A 696 -0.44 45.57 -2.66
C GLY A 696 -0.54 46.24 -4.04
N ALA A 697 -1.15 45.58 -5.04
CA ALA A 697 -1.28 46.07 -6.41
C ALA A 697 -2.53 46.96 -6.58
N VAL A 698 -2.66 47.97 -5.72
CA VAL A 698 -3.87 48.79 -5.58
C VAL A 698 -4.19 49.61 -6.84
N ASN A 699 -3.17 50.19 -7.47
CA ASN A 699 -3.36 51.10 -8.61
C ASN A 699 -4.09 50.43 -9.78
N LEU A 700 -3.99 49.10 -9.85
CA LEU A 700 -4.59 48.28 -10.88
C LEU A 700 -6.08 47.96 -10.63
N ILE A 701 -6.60 48.20 -9.43
CA ILE A 701 -8.02 47.98 -9.08
C ILE A 701 -8.94 48.88 -9.92
N HIS A 702 -8.52 50.09 -10.26
CA HIS A 702 -9.31 51.03 -11.07
C HIS A 702 -9.58 50.52 -12.48
N ARG A 703 -8.68 49.70 -13.04
CA ARG A 703 -8.88 49.03 -14.33
C ARG A 703 -9.96 47.95 -14.30
N LEU A 704 -10.37 47.51 -13.10
CA LEU A 704 -11.41 46.50 -12.92
C LEU A 704 -12.82 47.09 -12.79
N SER A 705 -12.95 48.38 -12.49
CA SER A 705 -14.24 49.06 -12.39
C SER A 705 -15.10 48.94 -13.67
N PRO A 706 -14.56 49.15 -14.89
CA PRO A 706 -15.37 48.99 -16.11
C PRO A 706 -15.74 47.54 -16.43
N MET A 707 -15.08 46.55 -15.82
CA MET A 707 -15.34 45.12 -16.05
C MET A 707 -16.48 44.55 -15.19
N ALA A 708 -16.93 45.29 -14.17
CA ALA A 708 -18.06 44.88 -13.33
C ALA A 708 -19.38 45.31 -13.99
N THR A 709 -20.39 44.43 -13.97
CA THR A 709 -21.72 44.80 -14.49
C THR A 709 -22.45 45.69 -13.49
N ARG A 710 -23.27 46.62 -14.00
CA ARG A 710 -23.98 47.61 -13.16
C ARG A 710 -25.08 46.98 -12.29
N ASP A 711 -25.46 45.73 -12.54
CA ASP A 711 -26.57 45.01 -11.89
C ASP A 711 -26.26 44.46 -10.50
N GLY A 712 -25.18 44.90 -9.86
CA GLY A 712 -24.88 44.52 -8.49
C GLY A 712 -25.93 45.05 -7.51
N SER A 713 -26.46 44.17 -6.65
CA SER A 713 -27.32 44.55 -5.53
C SER A 713 -26.66 45.63 -4.65
N HIS A 714 -27.46 46.46 -3.97
CA HIS A 714 -26.95 47.52 -3.10
C HIS A 714 -25.85 47.06 -2.11
N PRO A 715 -25.97 45.90 -1.43
CA PRO A 715 -24.90 45.37 -0.57
C PRO A 715 -23.59 45.10 -1.33
N GLN A 716 -23.68 44.68 -2.58
CA GLN A 716 -22.52 44.37 -3.41
C GLN A 716 -21.77 45.62 -3.84
N ARG A 717 -22.49 46.70 -4.18
CA ARG A 717 -21.89 48.02 -4.45
C ARG A 717 -21.17 48.58 -3.22
N LEU A 718 -21.76 48.42 -2.04
CA LEU A 718 -21.15 48.81 -0.77
C LEU A 718 -19.83 48.04 -0.52
N ARG A 719 -19.83 46.72 -0.75
CA ARG A 719 -18.63 45.88 -0.63
C ARG A 719 -17.52 46.30 -1.58
N ASP A 720 -17.86 46.57 -2.84
CA ASP A 720 -16.89 47.01 -3.84
C ASP A 720 -16.31 48.39 -3.48
N ARG A 721 -17.15 49.29 -2.96
CA ARG A 721 -16.71 50.58 -2.42
C ARG A 721 -15.75 50.40 -1.24
N LEU A 722 -16.08 49.54 -0.27
CA LEU A 722 -15.20 49.23 0.86
C LEU A 722 -13.83 48.68 0.42
N LEU A 723 -13.82 47.75 -0.53
CA LEU A 723 -12.57 47.21 -1.09
C LEU A 723 -11.74 48.30 -1.77
N SER A 724 -12.37 49.18 -2.55
CA SER A 724 -11.67 50.29 -3.20
C SER A 724 -11.07 51.30 -2.20
N LEU A 725 -11.76 51.54 -1.08
CA LEU A 725 -11.30 52.42 -0.01
C LEU A 725 -10.18 51.79 0.82
N SER A 726 -10.20 50.47 1.01
CA SER A 726 -9.14 49.73 1.72
C SER A 726 -7.76 49.80 1.04
N ALA A 727 -7.77 50.20 -0.24
CA ALA A 727 -6.64 50.17 -1.13
C ALA A 727 -5.82 51.49 -1.08
N ARG A 728 -6.49 52.64 -0.88
CA ARG A 728 -5.84 53.95 -0.87
C ARG A 728 -5.54 54.42 0.56
N PRO A 729 -4.44 55.17 0.81
CA PRO A 729 -4.35 56.00 2.01
C PRO A 729 -5.49 57.03 1.94
N LEU A 730 -6.45 56.96 2.87
CA LEU A 730 -7.67 57.75 2.76
C LEU A 730 -7.39 59.20 3.15
N SER A 731 -7.88 60.13 2.33
CA SER A 731 -8.10 61.51 2.78
C SER A 731 -9.07 61.53 3.95
N TRP A 732 -9.01 62.58 4.77
CA TRP A 732 -9.88 62.73 5.95
C TRP A 732 -11.37 62.61 5.61
N SER A 733 -11.81 63.18 4.47
CA SER A 733 -13.17 63.12 3.95
C SER A 733 -13.62 61.70 3.56
N MET A 734 -12.73 60.89 2.98
CA MET A 734 -13.06 59.49 2.69
C MET A 734 -13.14 58.62 3.95
N GLY A 735 -12.39 58.98 5.00
CA GLY A 735 -12.52 58.35 6.32
C GLY A 735 -13.92 58.51 6.92
N GLN A 736 -14.56 59.67 6.74
CA GLN A 736 -15.94 59.89 7.17
C GLN A 736 -16.94 59.07 6.34
N SER A 737 -16.67 58.90 5.04
CA SER A 737 -17.50 58.04 4.17
C SER A 737 -17.52 56.59 4.64
N LEU A 738 -16.42 56.05 5.16
CA LEU A 738 -16.39 54.71 5.77
C LEU A 738 -17.29 54.60 7.00
N VAL A 739 -17.30 55.64 7.86
CA VAL A 739 -18.13 55.68 9.06
C VAL A 739 -19.62 55.70 8.69
N ARG A 740 -19.99 56.47 7.66
CA ARG A 740 -21.37 56.51 7.12
C ARG A 740 -21.85 55.17 6.55
N MET A 741 -20.94 54.26 6.22
CA MET A 741 -21.29 52.91 5.73
C MET A 741 -21.46 51.87 6.84
N ILE A 742 -21.12 52.18 8.09
CA ILE A 742 -21.26 51.26 9.22
C ILE A 742 -22.72 50.79 9.42
N PRO A 743 -23.75 51.68 9.37
CA PRO A 743 -25.14 51.25 9.52
C PRO A 743 -25.55 50.20 8.48
N ALA A 744 -25.14 50.40 7.22
CA ALA A 744 -25.44 49.48 6.13
C ALA A 744 -24.71 48.12 6.24
N LEU A 745 -23.58 48.06 6.96
CA LEU A 745 -22.89 46.80 7.27
C LEU A 745 -23.53 46.04 8.44
N THR A 746 -24.40 46.69 9.22
CA THR A 746 -25.03 46.10 10.41
C THR A 746 -26.48 45.66 10.17
N THR A 747 -27.12 46.07 9.08
CA THR A 747 -28.53 45.78 8.77
C THR A 747 -28.77 44.52 7.95
N SER A 748 -27.72 43.88 7.41
CA SER A 748 -27.78 42.65 6.60
C SER A 748 -27.09 41.51 7.36
N PRO A 749 -27.47 40.23 7.16
CA PRO A 749 -26.78 39.09 7.79
C PRO A 749 -25.27 39.22 7.61
N VAL A 750 -24.59 39.39 8.75
CA VAL A 750 -23.21 39.85 8.79
C VAL A 750 -22.27 38.75 8.30
N ASN A 751 -21.66 38.96 7.13
CA ASN A 751 -20.57 38.13 6.67
C ASN A 751 -19.26 38.55 7.37
N GLY A 752 -18.69 37.67 8.19
CA GLY A 752 -17.48 37.96 8.96
C GLY A 752 -16.28 38.44 8.12
N SER A 753 -16.18 37.99 6.86
CA SER A 753 -15.12 38.46 5.97
C SER A 753 -15.25 39.93 5.57
N GLU A 754 -16.47 40.48 5.53
CA GLU A 754 -16.73 41.88 5.20
C GLU A 754 -16.43 42.79 6.39
N VAL A 755 -16.86 42.40 7.58
CA VAL A 755 -16.51 43.10 8.82
C VAL A 755 -15.01 43.12 9.01
N LEU A 756 -14.32 42.01 8.75
CA LEU A 756 -12.86 41.96 8.80
C LEU A 756 -12.19 42.97 7.87
N ILE A 757 -12.66 43.09 6.62
CA ILE A 757 -12.12 44.07 5.65
C ILE A 757 -12.43 45.49 6.10
N ALA A 758 -13.64 45.75 6.59
CA ALA A 758 -14.06 47.07 7.07
C ALA A 758 -13.24 47.48 8.30
N VAL A 759 -13.11 46.61 9.31
CA VAL A 759 -12.26 46.83 10.49
C VAL A 759 -10.80 47.02 10.07
N GLN A 760 -10.26 46.19 9.18
CA GLN A 760 -8.90 46.35 8.68
C GLN A 760 -8.70 47.72 8.00
N SER A 761 -9.69 48.19 7.25
CA SER A 761 -9.66 49.50 6.60
C SER A 761 -9.72 50.63 7.60
N LEU A 762 -10.63 50.57 8.59
CA LEU A 762 -10.74 51.56 9.66
C LEU A 762 -9.45 51.64 10.50
N VAL A 763 -8.89 50.49 10.86
CA VAL A 763 -7.63 50.38 11.61
C VAL A 763 -6.44 50.95 10.82
N ARG A 764 -6.31 50.60 9.53
CA ARG A 764 -5.28 51.16 8.64
C ARG A 764 -5.33 52.69 8.56
N ASN A 765 -6.52 53.25 8.64
CA ASN A 765 -6.76 54.69 8.61
C ASN A 765 -6.82 55.32 10.01
N LYS A 766 -6.28 54.65 11.04
CA LYS A 766 -6.19 55.12 12.43
C LYS A 766 -7.56 55.46 13.06
N ARG A 767 -8.67 54.93 12.55
CA ARG A 767 -10.03 55.13 13.08
C ARG A 767 -10.41 54.03 14.07
N PHE A 768 -9.64 53.89 15.15
CA PHE A 768 -9.81 52.83 16.15
C PHE A 768 -11.17 52.86 16.86
N ALA A 769 -11.70 54.05 17.17
CA ALA A 769 -13.01 54.18 17.81
C ALA A 769 -14.14 53.62 16.92
N ALA A 770 -14.13 53.97 15.63
CA ALA A 770 -15.10 53.44 14.66
C ALA A 770 -14.95 51.92 14.45
N ALA A 771 -13.72 51.41 14.42
CA ALA A 771 -13.46 49.97 14.35
C ALA A 771 -14.01 49.24 15.58
N LYS A 772 -13.76 49.76 16.79
CA LYS A 772 -14.31 49.23 18.04
C LYS A 772 -15.83 49.26 18.05
N TYR A 773 -16.44 50.36 17.61
CA TYR A 773 -17.88 50.49 17.50
C TYR A 773 -18.49 49.47 16.54
N LEU A 774 -17.86 49.25 15.38
CA LEU A 774 -18.29 48.22 14.42
C LEU A 774 -18.20 46.81 15.03
N ILE A 775 -17.13 46.49 15.76
CA ILE A 775 -17.01 45.22 16.50
C ILE A 775 -18.14 45.10 17.53
N LYS A 776 -18.35 46.12 18.36
CA LYS A 776 -19.43 46.15 19.37
C LYS A 776 -20.79 45.83 18.75
N ARG A 777 -21.10 46.37 17.57
CA ARG A 777 -22.38 46.11 16.89
C ARG A 777 -22.49 44.74 16.21
N THR A 778 -21.38 44.12 15.83
CA THR A 778 -21.41 42.90 15.00
C THR A 778 -21.00 41.64 15.74
N HIS A 779 -20.36 41.74 16.91
CA HIS A 779 -19.76 40.58 17.60
C HIS A 779 -20.74 39.44 17.90
N SER A 780 -21.99 39.74 18.29
CA SER A 780 -23.02 38.73 18.60
C SER A 780 -23.48 37.92 17.38
N GLN A 781 -23.23 38.42 16.17
CA GLN A 781 -23.62 37.77 14.91
C GLN A 781 -22.46 37.06 14.22
N LEU A 782 -21.24 37.20 14.75
CA LEU A 782 -20.02 36.67 14.14
C LEU A 782 -19.68 35.29 14.70
N LYS A 783 -19.15 34.42 13.84
CA LYS A 783 -18.56 33.16 14.29
C LYS A 783 -17.35 33.45 15.18
N PRO A 784 -17.10 32.65 16.23
CA PRO A 784 -15.95 32.87 17.13
C PRO A 784 -14.61 32.98 16.41
N THR A 785 -14.42 32.22 15.33
CA THR A 785 -13.21 32.26 14.50
C THR A 785 -13.04 33.58 13.76
N ASP A 786 -14.13 34.14 13.23
CA ASP A 786 -14.10 35.39 12.48
C ASP A 786 -13.92 36.57 13.44
N LEU A 787 -14.63 36.54 14.58
CA LEU A 787 -14.50 37.52 15.64
C LEU A 787 -13.07 37.59 16.18
N THR A 788 -12.44 36.44 16.42
CA THR A 788 -11.03 36.36 16.85
C THR A 788 -10.09 37.00 15.82
N ALA A 789 -10.28 36.72 14.52
CA ALA A 789 -9.49 37.33 13.46
C ALA A 789 -9.70 38.86 13.38
N ILE A 790 -10.93 39.34 13.55
CA ILE A 790 -11.29 40.76 13.56
C ILE A 790 -10.64 41.48 14.76
N CYS A 791 -10.78 40.92 15.96
CA CYS A 791 -10.15 41.43 17.18
C CYS A 791 -8.63 41.44 17.07
N ASN A 792 -8.01 40.42 16.46
CA ASN A 792 -6.57 40.40 16.20
C ASN A 792 -6.13 41.53 15.25
N VAL A 793 -6.91 41.85 14.20
CA VAL A 793 -6.64 43.00 13.34
C VAL A 793 -6.72 44.31 14.12
N TYR A 794 -7.72 44.45 14.99
CA TYR A 794 -7.86 45.61 15.86
C TYR A 794 -6.66 45.75 16.82
N LEU A 795 -6.29 44.68 17.53
CA LEU A 795 -5.17 44.64 18.47
C LEU A 795 -3.81 44.91 17.81
N HIS A 796 -3.61 44.46 16.58
CA HIS A 796 -2.37 44.70 15.83
C HIS A 796 -2.24 46.15 15.35
N GLY A 797 -3.36 46.84 15.15
CA GLY A 797 -3.43 48.17 14.60
C GLY A 797 -2.54 49.22 15.29
N PRO A 798 -2.62 49.39 16.62
CA PRO A 798 -1.74 50.31 17.36
C PRO A 798 -0.25 50.05 17.11
N LEU A 799 0.16 48.78 16.97
CA LEU A 799 1.56 48.41 16.68
C LEU A 799 2.02 48.82 15.28
N LEU A 800 1.12 49.09 14.34
CA LEU A 800 1.50 49.52 13.00
C LEU A 800 1.69 51.04 12.91
N TYR A 801 0.92 51.82 13.68
CA TYR A 801 0.68 53.23 13.37
C TYR A 801 0.96 54.21 14.50
N TRP A 802 1.13 53.76 15.74
CA TRP A 802 1.42 54.65 16.86
C TRP A 802 2.92 54.79 17.07
N ASN A 803 3.41 56.03 17.03
CA ASN A 803 4.78 56.38 17.41
C ASN A 803 4.83 56.79 18.90
N THR A 804 4.21 55.98 19.76
CA THR A 804 4.16 56.24 21.20
C THR A 804 5.35 55.59 21.91
N ARG A 805 5.74 56.11 23.08
CA ARG A 805 6.76 55.47 23.93
C ARG A 805 6.36 54.02 24.19
N ASN A 806 7.26 53.09 23.87
CA ASN A 806 6.94 51.66 23.73
C ASN A 806 6.21 51.03 24.95
N GLY A 807 6.50 51.46 26.18
CA GLY A 807 5.78 50.97 27.36
C GLY A 807 4.31 51.42 27.47
N ARG A 808 3.96 52.59 26.92
CA ARG A 808 2.54 53.02 26.82
C ARG A 808 1.80 52.17 25.78
N LEU A 809 2.46 51.87 24.66
CA LEU A 809 1.91 51.01 23.61
C LEU A 809 1.63 49.60 24.13
N MET A 810 2.59 49.00 24.83
CA MET A 810 2.43 47.67 25.44
C MET A 810 1.23 47.62 26.40
N ARG A 811 1.16 48.57 27.34
CA ARG A 811 0.03 48.68 28.29
C ARG A 811 -1.31 48.84 27.56
N HIS A 812 -1.34 49.63 26.49
CA HIS A 812 -2.55 49.78 25.68
C HIS A 812 -2.96 48.47 24.98
N VAL A 813 -2.03 47.71 24.43
CA VAL A 813 -2.32 46.41 23.80
C VAL A 813 -2.88 45.42 24.81
N LEU A 814 -2.29 45.32 26.01
CA LEU A 814 -2.80 44.44 27.07
C LEU A 814 -4.20 44.85 27.56
N ARG A 815 -4.40 46.15 27.83
CA ARG A 815 -5.74 46.65 28.21
C ARG A 815 -6.77 46.38 27.12
N SER A 816 -6.38 46.53 25.86
CA SER A 816 -7.27 46.25 24.73
C SER A 816 -7.58 44.76 24.64
N LYS A 817 -6.59 43.88 24.84
CA LYS A 817 -6.81 42.42 24.88
C LYS A 817 -7.84 42.06 25.95
N ASN A 818 -7.58 42.46 27.20
CA ASN A 818 -8.45 42.13 28.34
C ASN A 818 -9.87 42.70 28.11
N PHE A 819 -9.97 43.95 27.64
CA PHE A 819 -11.25 44.55 27.29
C PHE A 819 -12.01 43.73 26.24
N LEU A 820 -11.35 43.23 25.19
CA LEU A 820 -12.00 42.42 24.16
C LEU A 820 -12.42 41.04 24.68
N GLU A 821 -11.62 40.43 25.57
CA GLU A 821 -11.95 39.16 26.24
C GLU A 821 -13.20 39.31 27.09
N GLU A 822 -13.21 40.30 27.97
CA GLU A 822 -14.30 40.59 28.91
C GLU A 822 -15.61 40.99 28.20
N ASN A 823 -15.53 41.78 27.13
CA ASN A 823 -16.73 42.42 26.56
C ASN A 823 -17.24 41.79 25.27
N TYR A 824 -16.43 41.02 24.53
CA TYR A 824 -16.81 40.51 23.21
C TYR A 824 -16.51 39.01 23.02
N ALA A 825 -16.33 38.24 24.09
CA ALA A 825 -16.01 36.81 24.01
C ALA A 825 -14.82 36.51 23.08
N PHE A 826 -13.84 37.42 23.04
CA PHE A 826 -12.62 37.23 22.27
C PHE A 826 -11.79 36.11 22.90
N ILE A 827 -11.45 35.09 22.13
CA ILE A 827 -10.62 33.97 22.59
C ILE A 827 -9.22 34.14 21.99
N PRO A 828 -8.18 34.43 22.80
CA PRO A 828 -6.82 34.56 22.32
C PRO A 828 -6.33 33.33 21.57
N ASP A 829 -5.73 33.54 20.42
CA ASP A 829 -5.07 32.50 19.64
C ASP A 829 -3.56 32.74 19.53
N ARG A 830 -2.86 31.87 18.79
CA ARG A 830 -1.41 32.02 18.54
C ARG A 830 -1.07 33.34 17.83
N VAL A 831 -1.99 33.90 17.04
CA VAL A 831 -1.80 35.20 16.39
C VAL A 831 -1.89 36.32 17.43
N THR A 832 -2.83 36.24 18.38
CA THR A 832 -2.94 37.15 19.52
C THR A 832 -1.65 37.14 20.33
N VAL A 833 -1.12 35.95 20.66
CA VAL A 833 0.17 35.81 21.35
C VAL A 833 1.28 36.49 20.55
N ASN A 834 1.39 36.23 19.25
CA ASN A 834 2.38 36.89 18.41
C ASN A 834 2.25 38.43 18.41
N ILE A 835 1.03 38.97 18.46
CA ILE A 835 0.77 40.41 18.56
C ILE A 835 1.27 40.96 19.90
N VAL A 836 0.97 40.27 21.00
CA VAL A 836 1.42 40.66 22.36
C VAL A 836 2.95 40.58 22.46
N ILE A 837 3.55 39.47 22.01
CA ILE A 837 5.02 39.32 21.97
C ILE A 837 5.66 40.42 21.13
N LYS A 838 5.07 40.78 19.98
CA LYS A 838 5.55 41.90 19.17
C LYS A 838 5.52 43.23 19.92
N ALA A 839 4.49 43.46 20.74
CA ALA A 839 4.39 44.65 21.59
C ALA A 839 5.48 44.66 22.67
N ILE A 840 5.72 43.53 23.33
CA ILE A 840 6.78 43.34 24.33
C ILE A 840 8.15 43.60 23.72
N LEU A 841 8.48 42.93 22.62
CA LEU A 841 9.78 43.04 21.97
C LEU A 841 10.11 44.47 21.52
N ARG A 842 9.10 45.29 21.22
CA ARG A 842 9.30 46.72 20.90
C ARG A 842 9.68 47.56 22.11
N TRP A 843 9.43 47.12 23.33
CA TRP A 843 9.79 47.85 24.55
C TRP A 843 11.28 47.74 24.90
N ARG A 844 12.13 48.20 23.98
CA ARG A 844 13.60 48.05 24.04
C ARG A 844 14.27 48.66 25.26
N SER A 845 13.66 49.68 25.87
CA SER A 845 14.21 50.31 27.09
C SER A 845 14.05 49.44 28.34
N TYR A 846 13.18 48.43 28.29
CA TYR A 846 12.88 47.56 29.43
C TYR A 846 13.26 46.11 29.14
N ILE A 847 13.04 45.65 27.91
CA ILE A 847 13.34 44.29 27.47
C ILE A 847 14.73 44.26 26.82
N ASP A 848 15.74 43.91 27.60
CA ASP A 848 17.13 43.77 27.17
C ASP A 848 17.35 42.50 26.32
N SER A 849 18.59 42.21 25.90
CA SER A 849 18.85 41.01 25.11
C SER A 849 18.59 39.71 25.88
N ARG A 850 18.89 39.66 27.18
CA ARG A 850 18.75 38.43 28.00
C ARG A 850 17.28 38.07 28.16
N MET A 851 16.43 39.05 28.47
CA MET A 851 14.98 38.89 28.55
C MET A 851 14.37 38.45 27.21
N VAL A 852 14.90 38.90 26.06
CA VAL A 852 14.45 38.39 24.76
C VAL A 852 14.75 36.89 24.61
N LEU A 853 15.90 36.40 25.11
CA LEU A 853 16.23 34.97 25.06
C LEU A 853 15.34 34.17 26.01
N ALA A 854 15.14 34.64 27.24
CA ALA A 854 14.24 34.02 28.22
C ALA A 854 12.80 33.95 27.68
N LEU A 855 12.35 35.02 27.01
CA LEU A 855 11.03 35.07 26.37
C LEU A 855 10.90 34.05 25.23
N PHE A 856 11.96 33.86 24.43
CA PHE A 856 11.95 32.87 23.36
C PHE A 856 11.88 31.44 23.91
N ASP A 857 12.70 31.15 24.92
CA ASP A 857 12.68 29.85 25.61
C ASP A 857 11.33 29.58 26.29
N HIS A 858 10.70 30.59 26.91
CA HIS A 858 9.34 30.50 27.46
C HIS A 858 8.30 30.13 26.39
N LEU A 859 8.42 30.68 25.18
CA LEU A 859 7.52 30.34 24.08
C LEU A 859 7.74 28.90 23.60
N VAL A 860 8.99 28.43 23.55
CA VAL A 860 9.30 27.03 23.21
C VAL A 860 8.68 26.07 24.24
N ARG A 861 8.82 26.37 25.54
CA ARG A 861 8.12 25.61 26.61
C ARG A 861 6.61 25.63 26.45
N SER A 862 6.06 26.76 25.99
CA SER A 862 4.63 26.94 25.70
C SER A 862 4.18 26.30 24.38
N GLY A 863 4.99 25.41 23.79
CA GLY A 863 4.66 24.59 22.62
C GLY A 863 4.96 25.24 21.27
N TYR A 864 5.81 26.27 21.20
CA TYR A 864 6.41 26.67 19.91
C TYR A 864 7.53 25.70 19.52
N PRO A 865 7.59 25.25 18.25
CA PRO A 865 8.43 24.13 17.89
C PRO A 865 9.90 24.53 17.77
N ALA A 866 10.78 23.73 18.36
CA ALA A 866 12.22 23.80 18.14
C ALA A 866 12.77 22.39 18.06
N SER A 867 13.54 22.11 17.02
CA SER A 867 14.03 20.77 16.74
C SER A 867 15.00 20.32 17.84
N LYS A 868 14.99 19.02 18.16
CA LYS A 868 15.70 18.45 19.33
C LYS A 868 17.17 18.86 19.41
N ARG A 869 17.87 18.96 18.26
CA ARG A 869 19.29 19.35 18.21
C ARG A 869 19.59 20.77 18.72
N TRP A 870 18.57 21.64 18.76
CA TRP A 870 18.71 22.99 19.29
C TRP A 870 18.36 23.08 20.76
N LEU A 871 17.78 22.05 21.36
CA LEU A 871 17.44 22.02 22.77
C LEU A 871 18.70 21.65 23.56
N ILE A 872 19.11 22.51 24.49
CA ILE A 872 20.32 22.31 25.30
C ILE A 872 19.87 22.08 26.75
N VAL A 873 20.33 22.92 27.67
CA VAL A 873 19.96 22.88 29.09
C VAL A 873 18.48 23.24 29.24
N ASN A 874 17.77 22.57 30.15
CA ASN A 874 16.36 22.82 30.45
C ASN A 874 15.39 22.64 29.26
N GLY A 875 15.79 21.87 28.25
CA GLY A 875 14.94 21.55 27.09
C GLY A 875 14.58 22.76 26.23
N VAL A 876 15.41 23.81 26.22
CA VAL A 876 15.18 25.04 25.44
C VAL A 876 16.44 25.53 24.72
N PRO A 877 16.31 26.40 23.69
CA PRO A 877 17.44 26.80 22.86
C PRO A 877 18.53 27.66 23.49
N PHE A 878 18.21 28.45 24.52
CA PHE A 878 19.17 29.34 25.18
C PHE A 878 19.48 28.96 26.63
N GLY A 879 18.89 27.88 27.15
CA GLY A 879 19.19 27.35 28.47
C GLY A 879 18.68 28.18 29.65
N THR A 880 17.82 29.18 29.41
CA THR A 880 17.31 30.06 30.48
C THR A 880 16.50 29.27 31.50
N SER A 881 16.56 29.63 32.79
CA SER A 881 15.80 28.91 33.83
C SER A 881 14.30 29.21 33.74
N PRO A 882 13.42 28.23 34.03
CA PRO A 882 11.99 28.51 34.18
C PRO A 882 11.79 29.51 35.33
N GLY A 883 11.04 30.60 35.08
CA GLY A 883 10.76 31.64 36.08
C GLY A 883 11.41 33.01 35.82
N GLU A 884 12.44 33.12 34.97
CA GLU A 884 13.05 34.44 34.65
C GLU A 884 12.06 35.40 33.97
N MET A 885 11.03 34.87 33.29
CA MET A 885 9.98 35.66 32.66
C MET A 885 8.69 34.83 32.55
N ALA A 886 7.80 34.95 33.52
CA ALA A 886 6.47 34.35 33.46
C ALA A 886 5.51 35.29 32.72
N LEU A 887 5.18 34.96 31.48
CA LEU A 887 3.98 35.48 30.84
C LEU A 887 2.90 34.42 30.94
N ASP A 888 1.75 34.82 31.46
CA ASP A 888 0.54 34.01 31.40
C ASP A 888 0.08 33.88 29.94
N LEU A 889 0.65 32.88 29.26
CA LEU A 889 0.25 32.44 27.95
C LEU A 889 -0.68 31.25 28.19
N SER A 890 -1.95 31.56 28.47
CA SER A 890 -3.03 30.59 28.66
C SER A 890 -2.89 29.39 27.72
N SER A 891 -3.09 28.17 28.23
CA SER A 891 -2.76 26.91 27.54
C SER A 891 -3.24 26.91 26.09
N ILE A 892 -2.34 27.15 25.15
CA ILE A 892 -2.76 27.51 23.81
C ILE A 892 -3.08 26.22 23.04
N ARG A 893 -4.28 26.17 22.43
CA ARG A 893 -4.81 24.99 21.73
C ARG A 893 -3.79 24.28 20.82
N PRO A 894 -3.81 22.93 20.77
CA PRO A 894 -2.98 22.16 19.85
C PRO A 894 -3.36 22.47 18.39
N GLY A 895 -2.35 22.64 17.54
CA GLY A 895 -2.54 22.95 16.11
C GLY A 895 -1.90 24.27 15.69
N MET A 896 -0.60 24.23 15.37
CA MET A 896 0.15 25.41 14.93
C MET A 896 0.47 25.34 13.43
N SER A 897 0.21 26.43 12.70
CA SER A 897 0.65 26.56 11.32
C SER A 897 2.02 27.23 11.29
N PHE A 898 3.03 26.53 10.76
CA PHE A 898 4.38 27.07 10.60
C PHE A 898 4.37 28.44 9.89
N LYS A 899 3.72 28.54 8.73
CA LYS A 899 3.69 29.75 7.91
C LYS A 899 2.91 30.91 8.54
N ARG A 900 1.83 30.62 9.30
CA ARG A 900 0.98 31.68 9.89
C ARG A 900 1.44 32.10 11.28
N HIS A 901 2.00 31.18 12.07
CA HIS A 901 2.27 31.42 13.50
C HIS A 901 3.79 31.42 13.79
N VAL A 902 4.50 30.34 13.45
CA VAL A 902 5.93 30.16 13.80
C VAL A 902 6.82 31.15 13.05
N GLN A 903 6.76 31.14 11.71
CA GLN A 903 7.66 31.91 10.87
C GLN A 903 7.58 33.43 11.13
N PRO A 904 6.39 34.05 11.26
CA PRO A 904 6.31 35.46 11.64
C PRO A 904 6.90 35.74 13.03
N LEU A 905 6.64 34.89 14.02
CA LEU A 905 7.17 35.04 15.37
C LEU A 905 8.70 35.02 15.38
N TYR A 906 9.30 34.00 14.77
CA TYR A 906 10.75 33.81 14.81
C TYR A 906 11.46 34.94 14.08
N LYS A 907 10.90 35.42 12.96
CA LYS A 907 11.41 36.62 12.26
C LYS A 907 11.36 37.88 13.12
N MET A 908 10.40 38.00 14.04
CA MET A 908 10.37 39.12 14.99
C MET A 908 11.51 39.03 15.99
N PHE A 909 11.75 37.85 16.59
CA PHE A 909 12.90 37.64 17.49
C PHE A 909 14.24 37.88 16.81
N ILE A 910 14.44 37.31 15.62
CA ILE A 910 15.66 37.49 14.82
C ILE A 910 15.93 38.98 14.61
N ARG A 911 14.91 39.73 14.15
CA ARG A 911 15.03 41.18 13.94
C ARG A 911 15.39 41.92 15.24
N GLU A 912 14.71 41.60 16.32
CA GLU A 912 14.85 42.33 17.60
C GLU A 912 16.15 42.01 18.34
N LEU A 913 16.75 40.83 18.12
CA LEU A 913 18.10 40.48 18.60
C LEU A 913 19.20 41.19 17.80
N PHE A 914 19.05 41.29 16.48
CA PHE A 914 19.97 42.11 15.67
C PHE A 914 19.95 43.58 16.11
N LEU A 915 18.77 44.13 16.36
CA LEU A 915 18.63 45.51 16.84
C LEU A 915 19.21 45.72 18.25
N ARG A 916 19.38 44.67 19.04
CA ARG A 916 20.02 44.67 20.36
C ARG A 916 21.49 44.23 20.32
N LYS A 917 22.12 44.20 19.14
CA LYS A 917 23.52 43.80 18.93
C LYS A 917 23.87 42.38 19.42
N ASN A 918 22.91 41.45 19.39
CA ASN A 918 23.15 40.03 19.66
C ASN A 918 22.97 39.17 18.39
N PRO A 919 23.92 39.23 17.43
CA PRO A 919 23.82 38.47 16.19
C PRO A 919 23.93 36.97 16.43
N ARG A 920 24.70 36.51 17.43
CA ARG A 920 24.89 35.07 17.71
C ARG A 920 23.56 34.39 18.03
N ALA A 921 22.76 34.96 18.92
CA ALA A 921 21.44 34.42 19.23
C ALA A 921 20.48 34.51 18.03
N ALA A 922 20.53 35.60 17.26
CA ALA A 922 19.71 35.73 16.05
C ALA A 922 20.01 34.63 15.02
N HIS A 923 21.30 34.31 14.79
CA HIS A 923 21.70 33.22 13.89
C HIS A 923 21.24 31.84 14.40
N ARG A 924 21.26 31.61 15.72
CA ARG A 924 20.69 30.39 16.31
C ARG A 924 19.19 30.26 15.99
N ILE A 925 18.40 31.32 16.16
CA ILE A 925 16.96 31.29 15.81
C ILE A 925 16.74 31.11 14.30
N ILE A 926 17.61 31.66 13.45
CA ILE A 926 17.58 31.39 11.99
C ILE A 926 17.79 29.90 11.71
N GLY A 927 18.73 29.25 12.41
CA GLY A 927 18.98 27.82 12.32
C GLY A 927 17.72 27.01 12.66
N ILE A 928 17.10 27.31 13.80
CA ILE A 928 15.84 26.69 14.22
C ILE A 928 14.75 26.93 13.16
N LEU A 929 14.58 28.17 12.70
CA LEU A 929 13.54 28.53 11.73
C LEU A 929 13.65 27.74 10.42
N LYS A 930 14.88 27.55 9.90
CA LYS A 930 15.12 26.81 8.65
C LYS A 930 14.83 25.33 8.79
N GLU A 931 15.17 24.74 9.93
CA GLU A 931 14.88 23.32 10.19
C GLU A 931 13.40 23.07 10.40
N GLU A 932 12.72 23.92 11.16
CA GLU A 932 11.27 23.85 11.32
C GLU A 932 10.54 24.11 9.99
N GLU A 933 11.11 24.92 9.10
CA GLU A 933 10.61 25.07 7.72
C GLU A 933 10.75 23.76 6.94
N ALA A 934 11.89 23.08 7.05
CA ALA A 934 12.11 21.78 6.42
C ALA A 934 11.14 20.72 6.95
N LEU A 935 10.99 20.60 8.27
CA LEU A 935 10.04 19.68 8.90
C LEU A 935 8.59 19.99 8.51
N ALA A 936 8.21 21.27 8.44
CA ALA A 936 6.88 21.68 8.00
C ALA A 936 6.64 21.38 6.52
N MET A 937 7.67 21.47 5.66
CA MET A 937 7.62 21.07 4.25
C MET A 937 7.49 19.56 4.13
N GLU A 938 8.26 18.78 4.88
CA GLU A 938 8.19 17.32 4.90
C GLU A 938 6.81 16.84 5.38
N ALA A 939 6.29 17.38 6.50
CA ALA A 939 4.95 17.05 6.99
C ALA A 939 3.84 17.47 6.01
N LYS A 940 4.04 18.54 5.23
CA LYS A 940 3.15 18.92 4.13
C LYS A 940 3.24 17.88 3.01
N GLU A 941 4.44 17.49 2.61
CA GLU A 941 4.67 16.52 1.56
C GLU A 941 4.12 15.14 1.94
N HIS A 942 4.34 14.68 3.17
CA HIS A 942 3.78 13.42 3.68
C HIS A 942 2.25 13.42 3.63
N ARG A 943 1.59 14.50 4.08
CA ARG A 943 0.13 14.66 3.94
C ARG A 943 -0.33 14.68 2.48
N GLU A 944 0.47 15.26 1.59
CA GLU A 944 0.19 15.23 0.16
C GLU A 944 0.36 13.83 -0.41
N ARG A 945 1.44 13.10 -0.08
CA ARG A 945 1.66 11.70 -0.46
C ARG A 945 0.52 10.80 0.02
N ALA A 946 0.10 10.92 1.28
CA ALA A 946 -1.04 10.19 1.82
C ALA A 946 -2.34 10.49 1.03
N ARG A 947 -2.57 11.76 0.67
CA ARG A 947 -3.69 12.15 -0.20
C ARG A 947 -3.54 11.57 -1.62
N ARG A 948 -2.33 11.49 -2.18
CA ARG A 948 -2.06 10.88 -3.49
C ARG A 948 -2.44 9.39 -3.45
N LEU A 949 -1.95 8.65 -2.46
CA LEU A 949 -2.25 7.23 -2.27
C LEU A 949 -3.76 6.99 -2.08
N GLY A 950 -4.44 7.83 -1.30
CA GLY A 950 -5.89 7.75 -1.11
C GLY A 950 -6.68 7.94 -2.41
N ILE A 951 -6.23 8.85 -3.30
CA ILE A 951 -6.85 9.05 -4.62
C ILE A 951 -6.58 7.85 -5.53
N VAL A 952 -5.35 7.33 -5.58
CA VAL A 952 -4.99 6.15 -6.39
C VAL A 952 -5.79 4.94 -5.94
N LYS A 953 -5.90 4.69 -4.62
CA LYS A 953 -6.73 3.61 -4.05
C LYS A 953 -8.20 3.77 -4.45
N LYS A 954 -8.73 4.99 -4.40
CA LYS A 954 -10.12 5.30 -4.84
C LYS A 954 -10.31 5.09 -6.34
N GLN A 955 -9.33 5.43 -7.18
CA GLN A 955 -9.38 5.20 -8.62
C GLN A 955 -9.30 3.71 -8.95
N ARG A 956 -8.40 2.95 -8.32
CA ARG A 956 -8.31 1.50 -8.47
C ARG A 956 -9.61 0.81 -8.06
N LYS A 957 -10.21 1.20 -6.93
CA LYS A 957 -11.53 0.69 -6.49
C LYS A 957 -12.62 0.97 -7.53
N ARG A 958 -12.63 2.15 -8.15
CA ARG A 958 -13.58 2.50 -9.23
C ARG A 958 -13.33 1.70 -10.52
N ALA A 959 -12.07 1.47 -10.87
CA ALA A 959 -11.72 0.68 -12.05
C ALA A 959 -12.12 -0.79 -11.88
N LEU A 960 -11.88 -1.36 -10.68
CA LEU A 960 -12.32 -2.71 -10.34
C LEU A 960 -13.85 -2.82 -10.34
N ALA A 961 -14.55 -1.85 -9.74
CA ALA A 961 -16.02 -1.81 -9.76
C ALA A 961 -16.60 -1.73 -11.18
N ARG A 962 -15.96 -0.99 -12.09
CA ARG A 962 -16.36 -0.92 -13.50
C ARG A 962 -16.15 -2.25 -14.23
N ARG A 963 -15.00 -2.91 -14.01
CA ARG A 963 -14.74 -4.23 -14.58
C ARG A 963 -15.70 -5.30 -14.07
N ALA A 964 -16.17 -5.17 -12.84
CA ALA A 964 -17.17 -6.08 -12.27
C ALA A 964 -18.61 -5.77 -12.73
N SER A 965 -18.85 -4.60 -13.35
CA SER A 965 -20.18 -4.17 -13.80
C SER A 965 -20.36 -4.21 -15.31
N ASP A 966 -19.31 -4.51 -16.09
CA ASP A 966 -19.42 -4.84 -17.51
C ASP A 966 -19.66 -6.36 -17.59
N PRO A 967 -20.90 -6.81 -17.84
CA PRO A 967 -21.25 -8.23 -17.93
C PRO A 967 -20.62 -8.94 -19.14
#